data_AF-A0A8T6I5R0-F1
#
_entry.id   AF-A0A8T6I5R0-F1
#
_cell.length_a   1.000
_cell.length_b   1.000
_cell.length_c   1.000
_cell.angle_alpha   90.00
_cell.angle_beta   90.00
_cell.angle_gamma   90.00
#
_symmetry.space_group_name_H-M   'P 1'
#
loop_
_entity.id
_entity.type
_entity.pdbx_description
1 polymer ?
#
loop_
_entity_poly.entity_id
_entity_poly.type
_entity_poly.pdbx_seq_one_letter_code
_entity_poly.pdbx_strand_id
1 'polypeptide(L)'
;MSGEGTVREIVAAAMGEGRASLTAAEAKEVCDAYGIAMPAQGVAKSRDEACAIAAEIGYPVVAKIESRDVLHKTDIGGVIVGLETDEALREACHEVVQRTRAHDPDASIDGVLVQRQFAADGATEVIVGAATDPVFGKLVAFGLGGVLVEVLRDLTFRLAPATEEEAAAMLDELAGAAVLDGVRGARGVDRAALASLIAAVGRLVTDVPEIHELDLNPVFATADGVCAVDARILLQAPAEPRYRPGEDEILAAMRRIMQPDAVAVIGASAGEGKIGNSVMKNLIDGGYEGALYPIHPKADVILDRACHASVVDVPGDIDIAIFCIPAPLVAGALAECGRKGIPGAILIPSGFAEVGEHALQDEIVAVARENNVRLMGPNIYGFYYTHKNLCATFCTPYTEKGKVALSSQSGGVGMAIVGFSRSAKMGVSAIVGLGNKSDIDEDDLLTFFEQDPNTDVIAMHVEDLKDGRAFADVAARVSRKKPVVVLKAGRTSMGARAANSHTGALAGDDRVYDAVLRQSGVIRAATLNDMLEFARGLQVLPHPQGENILILTGAGGSGVLLSDACADHGLSLMDMPDDLDAAFKEFIPPFGASGNPVDITGGEPPTTYRATIDLALADDRIHALVLGYWHTIITPPMVFAELLGEAVGEARARGIDKPVVASLVGDVEIEEACDYLMDRDILAYPYTAEKPVAVLGAKYRWARSAGLLPPTSQRSFHA
;
A
#
# COMPACT_ATOMS: atom_id res chain seq x y z
N MET A 1 17.19 -13.51 -33.36
CA MET A 1 16.13 -13.88 -32.39
C MET A 1 16.00 -12.71 -31.42
N SER A 2 14.81 -12.43 -30.90
CA SER A 2 14.69 -11.41 -29.82
C SER A 2 15.52 -11.86 -28.62
N GLY A 3 16.00 -10.91 -27.79
CA GLY A 3 16.70 -11.24 -26.56
C GLY A 3 15.91 -12.22 -25.69
N GLU A 4 14.59 -12.03 -25.58
CA GLU A 4 13.66 -12.92 -24.89
C GLU A 4 13.71 -14.37 -25.40
N GLY A 5 13.74 -14.58 -26.71
CA GLY A 5 13.74 -15.92 -27.30
C GLY A 5 14.96 -16.74 -26.89
N THR A 6 16.15 -16.12 -26.92
CA THR A 6 17.40 -16.74 -26.46
C THR A 6 17.32 -17.09 -24.97
N VAL A 7 16.81 -16.18 -24.13
CA VAL A 7 16.71 -16.43 -22.69
C VAL A 7 15.75 -17.59 -22.38
N ARG A 8 14.61 -17.66 -23.05
CA ARG A 8 13.65 -18.76 -22.87
C ARG A 8 14.26 -20.12 -23.25
N GLU A 9 15.08 -20.18 -24.29
CA GLU A 9 15.79 -21.41 -24.67
C GLU A 9 16.78 -21.87 -23.59
N ILE A 10 17.58 -20.94 -23.05
CA ILE A 10 18.52 -21.21 -21.95
C ILE A 10 17.78 -21.74 -20.71
N VAL A 11 16.71 -21.05 -20.31
CA VAL A 11 15.90 -21.44 -19.14
C VAL A 11 15.20 -22.78 -19.36
N ALA A 12 14.61 -23.01 -20.53
CA ALA A 12 13.97 -24.27 -20.85
C ALA A 12 14.96 -25.45 -20.88
N ALA A 13 16.17 -25.25 -21.41
CA ALA A 13 17.24 -26.25 -21.38
C ALA A 13 17.64 -26.58 -19.93
N ALA A 14 17.86 -25.55 -19.10
CA ALA A 14 18.22 -25.73 -17.70
C ALA A 14 17.16 -26.49 -16.89
N MET A 15 15.89 -26.09 -17.03
CA MET A 15 14.78 -26.78 -16.35
C MET A 15 14.56 -28.19 -16.90
N GLY A 16 14.76 -28.41 -18.21
CA GLY A 16 14.69 -29.72 -18.84
C GLY A 16 15.76 -30.70 -18.33
N GLU A 17 16.91 -30.16 -17.89
CA GLU A 17 17.97 -30.91 -17.21
C GLU A 17 17.72 -31.09 -15.70
N GLY A 18 16.60 -30.58 -15.17
CA GLY A 18 16.25 -30.64 -13.76
C GLY A 18 17.02 -29.65 -12.88
N ARG A 19 17.64 -28.62 -13.47
CA ARG A 19 18.39 -27.60 -12.72
C ARG A 19 17.47 -26.52 -12.15
N ALA A 20 17.80 -26.06 -10.95
CA ALA A 20 17.13 -24.96 -10.26
C ALA A 20 17.90 -23.62 -10.35
N SER A 21 18.99 -23.58 -11.11
CA SER A 21 19.82 -22.38 -11.30
C SER A 21 20.53 -22.39 -12.65
N LEU A 22 20.88 -21.19 -13.12
CA LEU A 22 21.76 -21.00 -14.27
C LEU A 22 23.23 -20.97 -13.84
N THR A 23 24.10 -21.42 -14.73
CA THR A 23 25.57 -21.26 -14.62
C THR A 23 25.96 -19.79 -14.83
N ALA A 24 27.18 -19.40 -14.46
CA ALA A 24 27.62 -18.00 -14.63
C ALA A 24 27.74 -17.59 -16.11
N ALA A 25 28.03 -18.55 -16.99
CA ALA A 25 28.05 -18.33 -18.43
C ALA A 25 26.64 -18.07 -18.98
N GLU A 26 25.68 -18.92 -18.63
CA GLU A 26 24.27 -18.75 -18.99
C GLU A 26 23.70 -17.45 -18.41
N ALA A 27 24.01 -17.14 -17.15
CA ALA A 27 23.56 -15.90 -16.50
C ALA A 27 24.08 -14.65 -17.25
N LYS A 28 25.33 -14.67 -17.72
CA LYS A 28 25.85 -13.60 -18.57
C LYS A 28 25.12 -13.49 -19.90
N GLU A 29 24.86 -14.60 -20.58
CA GLU A 29 24.10 -14.57 -21.84
C GLU A 29 22.70 -13.98 -21.64
N VAL A 30 22.05 -14.30 -20.51
CA VAL A 30 20.77 -13.71 -20.10
C VAL A 30 20.90 -12.21 -19.85
N CYS A 31 21.92 -11.78 -19.10
CA CYS A 31 22.18 -10.36 -18.84
C CYS A 31 22.46 -9.58 -20.13
N ASP A 32 23.31 -10.09 -21.01
CA ASP A 32 23.65 -9.47 -22.30
C ASP A 32 22.41 -9.32 -23.19
N ALA A 33 21.52 -10.33 -23.20
CA ALA A 33 20.27 -10.30 -23.97
C ALA A 33 19.29 -9.20 -23.52
N TYR A 34 19.41 -8.73 -22.27
CA TYR A 34 18.61 -7.64 -21.69
C TYR A 34 19.39 -6.32 -21.55
N GLY A 35 20.61 -6.25 -22.08
CA GLY A 35 21.45 -5.05 -22.02
C GLY A 35 22.03 -4.75 -20.64
N ILE A 36 22.11 -5.75 -19.76
CA ILE A 36 22.73 -5.64 -18.44
C ILE A 36 24.23 -5.82 -18.61
N ALA A 37 24.99 -4.72 -18.44
CA ALA A 37 26.43 -4.73 -18.64
C ALA A 37 27.14 -5.62 -17.59
N MET A 38 27.92 -6.58 -18.09
CA MET A 38 28.82 -7.41 -17.29
C MET A 38 30.24 -7.38 -17.86
N PRO A 39 31.30 -7.54 -17.04
CA PRO A 39 32.66 -7.60 -17.54
C PRO A 39 32.85 -8.73 -18.56
N ALA A 40 33.78 -8.53 -19.49
CA ALA A 40 34.21 -9.57 -20.40
C ALA A 40 34.72 -10.78 -19.59
N GLN A 41 34.32 -11.99 -19.98
CA GLN A 41 34.65 -13.22 -19.26
C GLN A 41 34.63 -14.43 -20.19
N GLY A 42 35.25 -15.53 -19.74
CA GLY A 42 35.18 -16.84 -20.37
C GLY A 42 35.47 -17.96 -19.38
N VAL A 43 34.88 -19.14 -19.60
CA VAL A 43 35.12 -20.33 -18.76
C VAL A 43 36.28 -21.13 -19.35
N ALA A 44 37.36 -21.25 -18.60
CA ALA A 44 38.53 -22.02 -18.96
C ALA A 44 38.46 -23.44 -18.39
N LYS A 45 38.67 -24.46 -19.23
CA LYS A 45 38.82 -25.86 -18.82
C LYS A 45 40.27 -26.22 -18.53
N SER A 46 41.21 -25.36 -18.88
CA SER A 46 42.63 -25.53 -18.59
C SER A 46 43.30 -24.20 -18.23
N ARG A 47 44.47 -24.27 -17.57
CA ARG A 47 45.25 -23.09 -17.20
C ARG A 47 45.75 -22.30 -18.42
N ASP A 48 46.06 -22.98 -19.53
CA ASP A 48 46.52 -22.29 -20.75
C ASP A 48 45.35 -21.59 -21.46
N GLU A 49 44.17 -22.19 -21.43
CA GLU A 49 42.93 -21.54 -21.89
C GLU A 49 42.58 -20.32 -21.02
N ALA A 50 42.81 -20.38 -19.71
CA ALA A 50 42.61 -19.25 -18.82
C ALA A 50 43.50 -18.05 -19.20
N CYS A 51 44.78 -18.29 -19.48
CA CYS A 51 45.69 -17.25 -19.97
C CYS A 51 45.31 -16.74 -21.37
N ALA A 52 44.85 -17.62 -22.27
CA ALA A 52 44.36 -17.20 -23.58
C ALA A 52 43.15 -16.26 -23.47
N ILE A 53 42.19 -16.58 -22.60
CA ILE A 53 41.03 -15.72 -22.30
C ILE A 53 41.51 -14.40 -21.69
N ALA A 54 42.43 -14.42 -20.71
CA ALA A 54 42.97 -13.20 -20.10
C ALA A 54 43.69 -12.29 -21.10
N ALA A 55 44.41 -12.87 -22.07
CA ALA A 55 45.07 -12.12 -23.14
C ALA A 55 44.07 -11.42 -24.08
N GLU A 56 42.87 -12.00 -24.25
CA GLU A 56 41.79 -11.42 -25.05
C GLU A 56 41.04 -10.31 -24.29
N ILE A 57 40.66 -10.56 -23.03
CA ILE A 57 39.82 -9.64 -22.25
C ILE A 57 40.62 -8.53 -21.54
N GLY A 58 41.92 -8.76 -21.34
CA GLY A 58 42.88 -7.85 -20.72
C GLY A 58 42.97 -7.94 -19.19
N TYR A 59 44.19 -7.76 -18.67
CA TYR A 59 44.50 -7.67 -17.24
C TYR A 59 44.17 -6.29 -16.63
N PRO A 60 43.94 -6.18 -15.30
CA PRO A 60 43.85 -7.28 -14.33
C PRO A 60 42.58 -8.13 -14.49
N VAL A 61 42.66 -9.40 -14.10
CA VAL A 61 41.54 -10.37 -14.15
C VAL A 61 41.26 -10.97 -12.78
N VAL A 62 40.11 -11.63 -12.67
CA VAL A 62 39.63 -12.40 -11.53
C VAL A 62 39.47 -13.85 -11.98
N ALA A 63 39.92 -14.79 -11.15
CA ALA A 63 39.64 -16.21 -11.33
C ALA A 63 38.55 -16.64 -10.34
N LYS A 64 37.44 -17.15 -10.86
CA LYS A 64 36.31 -17.67 -10.06
C LYS A 64 36.07 -19.14 -10.41
N ILE A 65 35.80 -20.00 -9.43
CA ILE A 65 35.40 -21.38 -9.72
C ILE A 65 34.05 -21.40 -10.48
N GLU A 66 33.95 -22.23 -11.52
CA GLU A 66 32.68 -22.52 -12.18
C GLU A 66 32.24 -23.95 -11.85
N SER A 67 31.20 -24.06 -11.02
CA SER A 67 30.67 -25.32 -10.53
C SER A 67 29.18 -25.16 -10.21
N ARG A 68 28.38 -26.11 -10.66
CA ARG A 68 26.95 -26.21 -10.33
C ARG A 68 26.67 -26.54 -8.86
N ASP A 69 27.64 -27.14 -8.18
CA ASP A 69 27.51 -27.63 -6.81
C ASP A 69 27.99 -26.58 -5.78
N VAL A 70 28.69 -25.53 -6.24
CA VAL A 70 29.24 -24.46 -5.39
C VAL A 70 28.63 -23.10 -5.75
N LEU A 71 27.54 -22.76 -5.05
CA LEU A 71 26.84 -21.48 -5.21
C LEU A 71 27.56 -20.32 -4.50
N HIS A 72 28.05 -20.51 -3.26
CA HIS A 72 28.74 -19.48 -2.47
C HIS A 72 30.26 -19.55 -2.63
N LYS A 73 30.74 -19.17 -3.82
CA LYS A 73 32.14 -19.33 -4.24
C LYS A 73 33.12 -18.57 -3.35
N THR A 74 32.76 -17.38 -2.87
CA THR A 74 33.63 -16.53 -2.04
C THR A 74 33.95 -17.20 -0.69
N ASP A 75 32.99 -17.89 -0.08
CA ASP A 75 33.12 -18.49 1.27
C ASP A 75 34.17 -19.60 1.32
N ILE A 76 34.38 -20.28 0.19
CA ILE A 76 35.39 -21.33 0.06
C ILE A 76 36.72 -20.79 -0.49
N GLY A 77 36.84 -19.47 -0.65
CA GLY A 77 37.98 -18.85 -1.33
C GLY A 77 38.04 -19.21 -2.82
N GLY A 78 36.90 -19.53 -3.44
CA GLY A 78 36.77 -19.85 -4.87
C GLY A 78 36.83 -18.63 -5.79
N VAL A 79 37.18 -17.45 -5.25
CA VAL A 79 37.37 -16.19 -5.98
C VAL A 79 38.74 -15.60 -5.62
N ILE A 80 39.56 -15.33 -6.63
CA ILE A 80 40.86 -14.68 -6.47
C ILE A 80 40.93 -13.48 -7.42
N VAL A 81 41.09 -12.28 -6.84
CA VAL A 81 41.14 -10.98 -7.54
C VAL A 81 42.57 -10.46 -7.65
N GLY A 82 42.79 -9.41 -8.44
CA GLY A 82 44.07 -8.70 -8.53
C GLY A 82 45.13 -9.45 -9.34
N LEU A 83 44.72 -10.32 -10.26
CA LEU A 83 45.63 -11.11 -11.06
C LEU A 83 46.10 -10.23 -12.22
N GLU A 84 47.37 -9.86 -12.25
CA GLU A 84 47.96 -8.96 -13.26
C GLU A 84 48.81 -9.68 -14.31
N THR A 85 49.16 -10.96 -14.06
CA THR A 85 50.05 -11.73 -14.93
C THR A 85 49.54 -13.14 -15.18
N ASP A 86 50.07 -13.72 -16.25
CA ASP A 86 49.88 -15.11 -16.65
C ASP A 86 50.28 -16.09 -15.55
N GLU A 87 51.41 -15.85 -14.89
CA GLU A 87 51.89 -16.70 -13.79
C GLU A 87 50.93 -16.70 -12.60
N ALA A 88 50.49 -15.50 -12.17
CA ALA A 88 49.55 -15.35 -11.06
C ALA A 88 48.21 -16.02 -11.39
N LEU A 89 47.72 -15.88 -12.63
CA LEU A 89 46.47 -16.49 -13.06
C LEU A 89 46.54 -18.04 -13.08
N ARG A 90 47.66 -18.62 -13.55
CA ARG A 90 47.83 -20.08 -13.54
C ARG A 90 47.82 -20.66 -12.13
N GLU A 91 48.45 -19.96 -11.18
CA GLU A 91 48.45 -20.34 -9.77
C GLU A 91 47.05 -20.22 -9.17
N ALA A 92 46.37 -19.09 -9.40
CA ALA A 92 45.01 -18.87 -8.93
C ALA A 92 44.02 -19.92 -9.45
N CYS A 93 44.09 -20.28 -10.73
CA CYS A 93 43.23 -21.33 -11.32
C CYS A 93 43.42 -22.69 -10.63
N HIS A 94 44.67 -23.03 -10.30
CA HIS A 94 44.95 -24.26 -9.56
C HIS A 94 44.41 -24.19 -8.13
N GLU A 95 44.59 -23.04 -7.47
CA GLU A 95 44.17 -22.83 -6.10
C GLU A 95 42.64 -22.88 -5.92
N VAL A 96 41.86 -22.21 -6.78
CA VAL A 96 40.38 -22.24 -6.68
C VAL A 96 39.82 -23.64 -6.87
N VAL A 97 40.40 -24.44 -7.77
CA VAL A 97 40.01 -25.85 -7.98
C VAL A 97 40.37 -26.71 -6.77
N GLN A 98 41.55 -26.50 -6.18
CA GLN A 98 41.95 -27.22 -4.97
C GLN A 98 41.06 -26.89 -3.78
N ARG A 99 40.77 -25.60 -3.54
CA ARG A 99 39.88 -25.15 -2.47
C ARG A 99 38.48 -25.74 -2.62
N THR A 100 37.97 -25.78 -3.85
CA THR A 100 36.68 -26.39 -4.19
C THR A 100 36.64 -27.88 -3.85
N ARG A 101 37.63 -28.66 -4.31
CA ARG A 101 37.70 -30.10 -4.01
C ARG A 101 37.98 -30.41 -2.54
N ALA A 102 38.62 -29.49 -1.82
CA ALA A 102 38.83 -29.62 -0.39
C ALA A 102 37.53 -29.37 0.40
N HIS A 103 36.66 -28.48 -0.10
CA HIS A 103 35.36 -28.21 0.49
C HIS A 103 34.35 -29.30 0.16
N ASP A 104 34.25 -29.70 -1.11
CA ASP A 104 33.40 -30.76 -1.61
C ASP A 104 34.18 -31.64 -2.61
N PRO A 105 34.64 -32.83 -2.20
CA PRO A 105 35.38 -33.75 -3.07
C PRO A 105 34.60 -34.24 -4.28
N ASP A 106 33.26 -34.25 -4.21
CA ASP A 106 32.36 -34.77 -5.24
C ASP A 106 31.79 -33.66 -6.13
N ALA A 107 32.15 -32.39 -5.88
CA ALA A 107 31.68 -31.25 -6.66
C ALA A 107 32.06 -31.34 -8.15
N SER A 108 31.06 -31.13 -9.00
CA SER A 108 31.20 -31.03 -10.45
C SER A 108 31.82 -29.68 -10.81
N ILE A 109 33.06 -29.69 -11.28
CA ILE A 109 33.78 -28.49 -11.71
C ILE A 109 33.72 -28.39 -13.23
N ASP A 110 32.98 -27.42 -13.73
CA ASP A 110 32.82 -27.17 -15.17
C ASP A 110 34.01 -26.36 -15.73
N GLY A 111 34.72 -25.62 -14.88
CA GLY A 111 35.97 -24.90 -15.22
C GLY A 111 36.35 -23.81 -14.21
N VAL A 112 37.18 -22.88 -14.66
CA VAL A 112 37.48 -21.62 -13.96
C VAL A 112 37.03 -20.46 -14.83
N LEU A 113 36.10 -19.66 -14.32
CA LEU A 113 35.68 -18.42 -14.96
C LEU A 113 36.78 -17.37 -14.81
N VAL A 114 37.35 -16.94 -15.94
CA VAL A 114 38.29 -15.83 -16.03
C VAL A 114 37.51 -14.61 -16.46
N GLN A 115 37.47 -13.59 -15.60
CA GLN A 115 36.67 -12.38 -15.80
C GLN A 115 37.57 -11.15 -15.68
N ARG A 116 37.39 -10.16 -16.54
CA ARG A 116 38.11 -8.88 -16.41
C ARG A 116 37.73 -8.23 -15.08
N GLN A 117 38.73 -7.83 -14.30
CA GLN A 117 38.46 -7.17 -13.02
C GLN A 117 37.90 -5.78 -13.28
N PHE A 118 36.71 -5.52 -12.73
CA PHE A 118 36.15 -4.19 -12.68
C PHE A 118 36.69 -3.49 -11.43
N ALA A 119 37.64 -2.58 -11.62
CA ALA A 119 38.16 -1.71 -10.57
C ALA A 119 38.01 -0.26 -11.04
N ALA A 120 37.07 0.46 -10.44
CA ALA A 120 36.92 1.88 -10.65
C ALA A 120 37.08 2.58 -9.30
N ASP A 121 38.16 3.34 -9.15
CA ASP A 121 38.37 4.19 -7.99
C ASP A 121 37.16 5.12 -7.82
N GLY A 122 36.55 5.10 -6.63
CA GLY A 122 35.35 5.89 -6.35
C GLY A 122 34.03 5.31 -6.89
N ALA A 123 34.01 4.06 -7.36
CA ALA A 123 32.75 3.38 -7.66
C ALA A 123 31.92 3.18 -6.39
N THR A 124 30.62 3.41 -6.51
CA THR A 124 29.66 3.06 -5.47
C THR A 124 29.18 1.63 -5.71
N GLU A 125 29.33 0.78 -4.71
CA GLU A 125 28.77 -0.58 -4.74
C GLU A 125 27.27 -0.51 -4.44
N VAL A 126 26.45 -1.17 -5.28
CA VAL A 126 25.00 -1.29 -5.13
C VAL A 126 24.57 -2.72 -5.43
N ILE A 127 23.34 -3.06 -5.04
CA ILE A 127 22.70 -4.36 -5.30
C ILE A 127 21.43 -4.09 -6.11
N VAL A 128 21.25 -4.86 -7.18
CA VAL A 128 20.01 -4.90 -7.96
C VAL A 128 19.55 -6.34 -8.02
N GLY A 129 18.31 -6.61 -7.65
CA GLY A 129 17.79 -7.98 -7.70
C GLY A 129 16.31 -8.02 -8.04
N ALA A 130 15.81 -9.22 -8.21
CA ALA A 130 14.40 -9.51 -8.34
C ALA A 130 14.06 -10.81 -7.61
N ALA A 131 12.86 -10.87 -7.05
CA ALA A 131 12.37 -12.04 -6.34
C ALA A 131 10.87 -12.22 -6.59
N THR A 132 10.39 -13.45 -6.39
CA THR A 132 8.96 -13.76 -6.46
C THR A 132 8.37 -13.75 -5.06
N ASP A 133 7.61 -12.70 -4.74
CA ASP A 133 6.84 -12.62 -3.50
C ASP A 133 5.53 -13.42 -3.62
N PRO A 134 5.13 -14.18 -2.58
CA PRO A 134 3.93 -15.04 -2.62
C PRO A 134 2.60 -14.27 -2.66
N VAL A 135 2.60 -12.97 -2.32
CA VAL A 135 1.42 -12.11 -2.30
C VAL A 135 1.39 -11.20 -3.54
N PHE A 136 2.52 -10.58 -3.86
CA PHE A 136 2.62 -9.54 -4.90
C PHE A 136 3.21 -10.01 -6.24
N GLY A 137 3.73 -11.24 -6.29
CA GLY A 137 4.39 -11.77 -7.48
C GLY A 137 5.79 -11.20 -7.67
N LYS A 138 6.17 -10.92 -8.93
CA LYS A 138 7.53 -10.46 -9.25
C LYS A 138 7.79 -9.05 -8.72
N LEU A 139 8.87 -8.91 -7.95
CA LEU A 139 9.37 -7.65 -7.42
C LEU A 139 10.79 -7.40 -7.94
N VAL A 140 11.13 -6.13 -8.12
CA VAL A 140 12.51 -5.65 -8.26
C VAL A 140 12.93 -4.97 -6.97
N ALA A 141 14.16 -5.24 -6.55
CA ALA A 141 14.79 -4.65 -5.38
C ALA A 141 16.04 -3.86 -5.78
N PHE A 142 16.26 -2.73 -5.12
CA PHE A 142 17.47 -1.93 -5.27
C PHE A 142 17.97 -1.47 -3.91
N GLY A 143 19.29 -1.42 -3.72
CA GLY A 143 19.87 -0.72 -2.59
C GLY A 143 21.39 -0.58 -2.66
N LEU A 144 21.96 0.03 -1.64
CA LEU A 144 23.41 0.20 -1.53
C LEU A 144 24.08 -1.15 -1.21
N GLY A 145 25.34 -1.34 -1.63
CA GLY A 145 26.14 -2.56 -1.40
C GLY A 145 27.24 -2.37 -0.34
N GLY A 146 28.05 -3.42 -0.14
CA GLY A 146 29.20 -3.42 0.77
C GLY A 146 28.91 -3.66 2.27
N VAL A 147 29.98 -3.64 3.09
CA VAL A 147 29.99 -4.01 4.52
C VAL A 147 29.01 -3.18 5.38
N LEU A 148 28.71 -1.95 4.99
CA LEU A 148 27.79 -1.08 5.74
C LEU A 148 26.32 -1.50 5.59
N VAL A 149 25.96 -2.30 4.59
CA VAL A 149 24.55 -2.64 4.26
C VAL A 149 24.12 -4.01 4.77
N GLU A 150 25.02 -4.97 4.96
CA GLU A 150 24.70 -6.20 5.71
C GLU A 150 24.09 -5.87 7.09
N VAL A 151 24.45 -4.72 7.66
CA VAL A 151 23.95 -4.19 8.93
C VAL A 151 22.71 -3.29 8.77
N LEU A 152 22.67 -2.40 7.77
CA LEU A 152 21.61 -1.38 7.64
C LEU A 152 20.39 -1.80 6.81
N ARG A 153 20.53 -2.77 5.90
CA ARG A 153 19.46 -3.28 5.01
C ARG A 153 18.66 -2.19 4.28
N ASP A 154 19.30 -1.13 3.79
CA ASP A 154 18.66 -0.03 3.03
C ASP A 154 18.30 -0.51 1.60
N LEU A 155 17.04 -0.88 1.41
CA LEU A 155 16.50 -1.46 0.17
C LEU A 155 15.14 -0.85 -0.14
N THR A 156 14.91 -0.58 -1.42
CA THR A 156 13.63 -0.16 -1.99
C THR A 156 13.10 -1.24 -2.92
N PHE A 157 11.77 -1.33 -3.05
CA PHE A 157 11.08 -2.37 -3.82
C PHE A 157 10.08 -1.75 -4.80
N ARG A 158 9.84 -2.44 -5.92
CA ARG A 158 8.76 -2.16 -6.88
C ARG A 158 8.18 -3.45 -7.45
N LEU A 159 6.90 -3.42 -7.83
CA LEU A 159 6.31 -4.45 -8.67
C LEU A 159 7.01 -4.47 -10.03
N ALA A 160 7.35 -5.66 -10.53
CA ALA A 160 7.86 -5.84 -11.88
C ALA A 160 6.70 -5.95 -12.90
N PRO A 161 6.82 -5.39 -14.11
CA PRO A 161 7.97 -4.62 -14.59
C PRO A 161 7.96 -3.20 -14.01
N ALA A 162 9.12 -2.74 -13.53
CA ALA A 162 9.29 -1.35 -13.13
C ALA A 162 9.69 -0.49 -14.34
N THR A 163 9.06 0.67 -14.48
CA THR A 163 9.44 1.70 -15.45
C THR A 163 10.74 2.40 -15.02
N GLU A 164 11.40 3.10 -15.95
CA GLU A 164 12.60 3.90 -15.62
C GLU A 164 12.27 5.04 -14.64
N GLU A 165 11.05 5.60 -14.72
CA GLU A 165 10.59 6.63 -13.78
C GLU A 165 10.40 6.06 -12.37
N GLU A 166 9.77 4.88 -12.24
CA GLU A 166 9.65 4.19 -10.96
C GLU A 166 11.01 3.78 -10.40
N ALA A 167 11.92 3.34 -11.27
CA ALA A 167 13.29 2.98 -10.90
C ALA A 167 14.11 4.20 -10.46
N ALA A 168 13.94 5.37 -11.09
CA ALA A 168 14.56 6.61 -10.64
C ALA A 168 14.05 7.01 -9.25
N ALA A 169 12.73 6.89 -9.02
CA ALA A 169 12.15 7.11 -7.69
C ALA A 169 12.72 6.14 -6.64
N MET A 170 12.99 4.87 -6.99
CA MET A 170 13.65 3.93 -6.07
C MET A 170 15.03 4.40 -5.59
N LEU A 171 15.75 5.20 -6.39
CA LEU A 171 17.06 5.75 -6.02
C LEU A 171 16.92 6.84 -4.94
N ASP A 172 15.93 7.71 -5.09
CA ASP A 172 15.69 8.86 -4.20
C ASP A 172 15.12 8.45 -2.84
N GLU A 173 14.56 7.25 -2.76
CA GLU A 173 13.89 6.72 -1.58
C GLU A 173 14.82 6.01 -0.59
N LEU A 174 16.07 5.77 -1.00
CA LEU A 174 17.07 5.22 -0.10
C LEU A 174 17.35 6.20 1.04
N ALA A 175 17.46 5.69 2.26
CA ALA A 175 17.91 6.51 3.37
C ALA A 175 19.31 7.10 3.12
N GLY A 176 20.15 6.33 2.40
CA GLY A 176 21.47 6.75 1.93
C GLY A 176 21.53 7.35 0.52
N ALA A 177 20.43 7.86 -0.05
CA ALA A 177 20.39 8.34 -1.44
C ALA A 177 21.51 9.34 -1.80
N ALA A 178 21.92 10.19 -0.85
CA ALA A 178 23.00 11.16 -1.02
C ALA A 178 24.37 10.51 -1.36
N VAL A 179 24.58 9.22 -1.05
CA VAL A 179 25.78 8.48 -1.46
C VAL A 179 25.88 8.41 -2.98
N LEU A 180 24.75 8.29 -3.68
CA LEU A 180 24.68 8.24 -5.13
C LEU A 180 25.10 9.58 -5.77
N ASP A 181 24.99 10.70 -5.04
CA ASP A 181 25.38 12.02 -5.52
C ASP A 181 26.89 12.31 -5.35
N GLY A 182 27.60 11.40 -4.67
CA GLY A 182 29.04 11.45 -4.42
C GLY A 182 29.37 11.93 -3.02
N VAL A 183 30.32 11.24 -2.37
CA VAL A 183 30.81 11.58 -1.02
C VAL A 183 32.29 11.91 -1.04
N ARG A 184 32.71 12.81 -0.15
CA ARG A 184 34.14 13.18 0.05
C ARG A 184 34.86 13.65 -1.23
N GLY A 185 34.15 14.37 -2.10
CA GLY A 185 34.70 14.93 -3.35
C GLY A 185 34.70 13.96 -4.53
N ALA A 186 34.18 12.74 -4.37
CA ALA A 186 33.88 11.86 -5.49
C ALA A 186 32.74 12.42 -6.35
N ARG A 187 32.74 12.12 -7.65
CA ARG A 187 31.61 12.43 -8.54
C ARG A 187 30.45 11.48 -8.22
N GLY A 188 29.22 12.00 -8.32
CA GLY A 188 28.02 11.17 -8.27
C GLY A 188 27.97 10.13 -9.40
N VAL A 189 27.20 9.08 -9.16
CA VAL A 189 27.01 7.98 -10.11
C VAL A 189 26.07 8.38 -11.25
N ASP A 190 26.14 7.63 -12.35
CA ASP A 190 25.16 7.71 -13.42
C ASP A 190 23.81 7.10 -12.97
N ARG A 191 22.97 7.96 -12.38
CA ARG A 191 21.62 7.61 -11.91
C ARG A 191 20.72 7.10 -13.03
N ALA A 192 20.87 7.60 -14.26
CA ALA A 192 20.05 7.17 -15.40
C ALA A 192 20.41 5.75 -15.85
N ALA A 193 21.72 5.43 -15.87
CA ALA A 193 22.18 4.07 -16.12
C ALA A 193 21.72 3.08 -15.04
N LEU A 194 21.72 3.48 -13.76
CA LEU A 194 21.15 2.68 -12.67
C LEU A 194 19.65 2.43 -12.85
N ALA A 195 18.87 3.47 -13.13
CA ALA A 195 17.42 3.33 -13.37
C ALA A 195 17.13 2.41 -14.57
N SER A 196 17.93 2.53 -15.64
CA SER A 196 17.83 1.66 -16.83
C SER A 196 18.12 0.19 -16.50
N LEU A 197 19.14 -0.08 -15.66
CA LEU A 197 19.48 -1.42 -15.18
C LEU A 197 18.35 -2.04 -14.35
N ILE A 198 17.80 -1.30 -13.39
CA ILE A 198 16.66 -1.74 -12.56
C ILE A 198 15.45 -2.08 -13.45
N ALA A 199 15.12 -1.20 -14.41
CA ALA A 199 14.02 -1.44 -15.34
C ALA A 199 14.29 -2.66 -16.25
N ALA A 200 15.53 -2.88 -16.68
CA ALA A 200 15.92 -4.06 -17.46
C ALA A 200 15.73 -5.36 -16.67
N VAL A 201 16.13 -5.38 -15.39
CA VAL A 201 15.87 -6.51 -14.49
C VAL A 201 14.37 -6.76 -14.33
N GLY A 202 13.57 -5.70 -14.17
CA GLY A 202 12.11 -5.80 -14.09
C GLY A 202 11.47 -6.38 -15.35
N ARG A 203 11.95 -6.00 -16.54
CA ARG A 203 11.50 -6.60 -17.81
C ARG A 203 11.89 -8.08 -17.90
N LEU A 204 13.13 -8.42 -17.60
CA LEU A 204 13.65 -9.80 -17.65
C LEU A 204 12.77 -10.78 -16.85
N VAL A 205 12.48 -10.48 -15.59
CA VAL A 205 11.68 -11.38 -14.74
C VAL A 205 10.18 -11.37 -15.06
N THR A 206 9.72 -10.40 -15.84
CA THR A 206 8.34 -10.34 -16.35
C THR A 206 8.18 -11.20 -17.60
N ASP A 207 9.13 -11.10 -18.53
CA ASP A 207 9.10 -11.86 -19.78
C ASP A 207 9.36 -13.36 -19.54
N VAL A 208 10.14 -13.69 -18.51
CA VAL A 208 10.59 -15.04 -18.16
C VAL A 208 10.15 -15.40 -16.73
N PRO A 209 8.88 -15.80 -16.53
CA PRO A 209 8.28 -16.01 -15.21
C PRO A 209 8.93 -17.15 -14.41
N GLU A 210 9.66 -18.04 -15.07
CA GLU A 210 10.44 -19.12 -14.45
C GLU A 210 11.62 -18.60 -13.62
N ILE A 211 12.09 -17.37 -13.85
CA ILE A 211 13.14 -16.77 -13.02
C ILE A 211 12.55 -16.43 -11.65
N HIS A 212 12.79 -17.27 -10.66
CA HIS A 212 12.27 -17.10 -9.31
C HIS A 212 13.00 -15.98 -8.56
N GLU A 213 14.32 -15.95 -8.70
CA GLU A 213 15.22 -14.98 -8.06
C GLU A 213 16.32 -14.60 -9.06
N LEU A 214 16.66 -13.31 -9.08
CA LEU A 214 17.82 -12.76 -9.77
C LEU A 214 18.56 -11.84 -8.82
N ASP A 215 19.86 -11.99 -8.70
CA ASP A 215 20.70 -11.24 -7.77
C ASP A 215 21.95 -10.75 -8.51
N LEU A 216 22.05 -9.43 -8.71
CA LEU A 216 23.23 -8.76 -9.25
C LEU A 216 23.98 -8.13 -8.08
N ASN A 217 25.02 -8.82 -7.63
CA ASN A 217 25.74 -8.44 -6.42
C ASN A 217 27.23 -8.82 -6.49
N PRO A 218 28.17 -7.86 -6.56
CA PRO A 218 27.93 -6.42 -6.59
C PRO A 218 27.63 -5.88 -8.00
N VAL A 219 26.90 -4.77 -8.03
CA VAL A 219 26.87 -3.83 -9.16
C VAL A 219 27.75 -2.63 -8.79
N PHE A 220 28.70 -2.28 -9.65
CA PHE A 220 29.49 -1.05 -9.48
C PHE A 220 28.89 0.07 -10.32
N ALA A 221 28.56 1.19 -9.67
CA ALA A 221 28.07 2.40 -10.29
C ALA A 221 29.13 3.50 -10.25
N THR A 222 29.40 4.12 -11.39
CA THR A 222 30.35 5.23 -11.56
C THR A 222 29.67 6.39 -12.29
N ALA A 223 30.37 7.52 -12.43
CA ALA A 223 29.88 8.65 -13.21
C ALA A 223 29.73 8.37 -14.72
N ASP A 224 30.29 7.25 -15.21
CA ASP A 224 30.34 6.89 -16.63
C ASP A 224 29.49 5.65 -16.96
N GLY A 225 28.83 5.04 -15.96
CA GLY A 225 27.91 3.92 -16.16
C GLY A 225 27.85 2.93 -15.00
N VAL A 226 27.25 1.77 -15.28
CA VAL A 226 27.01 0.69 -14.31
C VAL A 226 27.49 -0.65 -14.85
N CYS A 227 27.99 -1.51 -13.98
CA CYS A 227 28.48 -2.84 -14.36
C CYS A 227 28.18 -3.87 -13.26
N ALA A 228 27.41 -4.91 -13.58
CA ALA A 228 27.17 -6.05 -12.70
C ALA A 228 28.33 -7.04 -12.80
N VAL A 229 29.04 -7.27 -11.70
CA VAL A 229 30.25 -8.13 -11.70
C VAL A 229 29.94 -9.58 -11.40
N ASP A 230 28.80 -9.82 -10.74
CA ASP A 230 28.25 -11.14 -10.50
C ASP A 230 26.75 -11.13 -10.76
N ALA A 231 26.24 -12.27 -11.23
CA ALA A 231 24.84 -12.51 -11.47
C ALA A 231 24.48 -13.93 -11.05
N ARG A 232 23.48 -14.06 -10.20
CA ARG A 232 22.90 -15.35 -9.81
C ARG A 232 21.43 -15.38 -10.21
N ILE A 233 21.02 -16.44 -10.92
CA ILE A 233 19.65 -16.62 -11.39
C ILE A 233 19.16 -18.00 -10.92
N LEU A 234 18.10 -17.99 -10.11
CA LEU A 234 17.41 -19.19 -9.65
C LEU A 234 16.10 -19.37 -10.41
N LEU A 235 15.79 -20.63 -10.72
CA LEU A 235 14.66 -21.02 -11.54
C LEU A 235 13.65 -21.81 -10.71
N GLN A 236 12.37 -21.54 -10.93
CA GLN A 236 11.27 -22.31 -10.39
C GLN A 236 10.11 -22.30 -11.38
N ALA A 237 9.36 -23.41 -11.46
CA ALA A 237 8.10 -23.40 -12.18
C ALA A 237 7.17 -22.30 -11.61
N PRO A 238 6.54 -21.49 -12.46
CA PRO A 238 5.63 -20.46 -11.99
C PRO A 238 4.45 -21.09 -11.23
N ALA A 239 3.98 -20.39 -10.20
CA ALA A 239 2.78 -20.81 -9.47
C ALA A 239 1.56 -20.79 -10.40
N GLU A 240 0.57 -21.63 -10.09
CA GLU A 240 -0.71 -21.57 -10.80
C GLU A 240 -1.35 -20.18 -10.63
N PRO A 241 -1.89 -19.58 -11.69
CA PRO A 241 -2.60 -18.32 -11.59
C PRO A 241 -3.78 -18.42 -10.62
N ARG A 242 -3.93 -17.43 -9.75
CA ARG A 242 -5.14 -17.28 -8.94
C ARG A 242 -6.33 -16.95 -9.86
N TYR A 243 -7.52 -17.40 -9.45
CA TYR A 243 -8.76 -16.99 -10.10
C TYR A 243 -8.93 -15.48 -9.97
N ARG A 244 -9.05 -14.79 -11.11
CA ARG A 244 -9.28 -13.34 -11.18
C ARG A 244 -10.48 -13.07 -12.09
N PRO A 245 -11.66 -12.77 -11.52
CA PRO A 245 -12.81 -12.38 -12.32
C PRO A 245 -12.51 -11.08 -13.07
N GLY A 246 -13.10 -10.91 -14.26
CA GLY A 246 -12.95 -9.67 -15.02
C GLY A 246 -13.68 -8.50 -14.37
N GLU A 247 -13.24 -7.26 -14.64
CA GLU A 247 -13.84 -6.05 -14.06
C GLU A 247 -15.37 -5.99 -14.25
N ASP A 248 -15.88 -6.32 -15.44
CA ASP A 248 -17.32 -6.33 -15.71
C ASP A 248 -18.07 -7.38 -14.88
N GLU A 249 -17.45 -8.53 -14.62
CA GLU A 249 -18.02 -9.60 -13.79
C GLU A 249 -18.08 -9.17 -12.32
N ILE A 250 -17.00 -8.57 -11.82
CA ILE A 250 -16.94 -7.99 -10.47
C ILE A 250 -18.04 -6.94 -10.32
N LEU A 251 -18.15 -5.99 -11.23
CA LEU A 251 -19.15 -4.92 -11.16
C LEU A 251 -20.58 -5.45 -11.24
N ALA A 252 -20.84 -6.46 -12.08
CA ALA A 252 -22.15 -7.07 -12.19
C ALA A 252 -22.58 -7.72 -10.86
N ALA A 253 -21.68 -8.50 -10.24
CA ALA A 253 -21.96 -9.16 -8.96
C ALA A 253 -22.06 -8.14 -7.81
N MET A 254 -21.10 -7.23 -7.70
CA MET A 254 -21.04 -6.26 -6.60
C MET A 254 -22.21 -5.27 -6.61
N ARG A 255 -22.74 -4.89 -7.78
CA ARG A 255 -23.98 -4.08 -7.85
C ARG A 255 -25.17 -4.82 -7.25
N ARG A 256 -25.31 -6.12 -7.53
CA ARG A 256 -26.38 -6.96 -6.96
C ARG A 256 -26.21 -7.13 -5.45
N ILE A 257 -24.97 -7.22 -4.97
CA ILE A 257 -24.66 -7.35 -3.55
C ILE A 257 -24.89 -6.08 -2.76
N MET A 258 -24.40 -4.95 -3.27
CA MET A 258 -24.43 -3.67 -2.56
C MET A 258 -25.76 -2.94 -2.73
N GLN A 259 -26.47 -3.18 -3.84
CA GLN A 259 -27.74 -2.53 -4.17
C GLN A 259 -28.89 -3.53 -4.43
N PRO A 260 -29.15 -4.47 -3.50
CA PRO A 260 -30.19 -5.47 -3.69
C PRO A 260 -31.58 -4.84 -3.57
N ASP A 261 -32.49 -5.28 -4.42
CA ASP A 261 -33.94 -5.09 -4.35
C ASP A 261 -34.64 -6.25 -3.59
N ALA A 262 -33.99 -7.40 -3.45
CA ALA A 262 -34.49 -8.54 -2.68
C ALA A 262 -33.40 -9.28 -1.87
N VAL A 263 -33.67 -9.52 -0.59
CA VAL A 263 -32.77 -10.16 0.38
C VAL A 263 -33.45 -11.39 1.01
N ALA A 264 -32.76 -12.52 1.02
CA ALA A 264 -33.13 -13.68 1.83
C ALA A 264 -32.22 -13.80 3.06
N VAL A 265 -32.79 -14.14 4.22
CA VAL A 265 -32.02 -14.42 5.45
C VAL A 265 -32.17 -15.89 5.80
N ILE A 266 -31.13 -16.66 5.50
CA ILE A 266 -31.05 -18.10 5.80
C ILE A 266 -30.65 -18.30 7.25
N GLY A 267 -31.49 -19.00 8.01
CA GLY A 267 -31.34 -19.09 9.47
C GLY A 267 -32.00 -17.91 10.19
N ALA A 268 -32.99 -17.26 9.58
CA ALA A 268 -33.83 -16.27 10.24
C ALA A 268 -34.46 -16.86 11.53
N SER A 269 -34.62 -16.02 12.56
CA SER A 269 -35.14 -16.45 13.86
C SER A 269 -36.04 -15.39 14.50
N ALA A 270 -37.08 -15.82 15.21
CA ALA A 270 -37.87 -14.96 16.09
C ALA A 270 -37.28 -14.84 17.52
N GLY A 271 -36.38 -15.75 17.90
CA GLY A 271 -35.76 -15.75 19.23
C GLY A 271 -34.72 -14.64 19.38
N GLU A 272 -34.88 -13.80 20.41
CA GLU A 272 -33.96 -12.71 20.73
C GLU A 272 -32.55 -13.21 21.05
N GLY A 273 -31.53 -12.40 20.72
CA GLY A 273 -30.13 -12.73 20.94
C GLY A 273 -29.51 -13.69 19.91
N LYS A 274 -30.30 -14.29 19.01
CA LYS A 274 -29.76 -15.07 17.89
C LYS A 274 -29.33 -14.17 16.74
N ILE A 275 -28.21 -14.49 16.09
CA ILE A 275 -27.67 -13.73 14.94
C ILE A 275 -28.72 -13.50 13.86
N GLY A 276 -29.43 -14.55 13.42
CA GLY A 276 -30.49 -14.41 12.40
C GLY A 276 -31.70 -13.58 12.84
N ASN A 277 -31.93 -13.40 14.14
CA ASN A 277 -32.92 -12.44 14.64
C ASN A 277 -32.37 -11.00 14.55
N SER A 278 -31.13 -10.79 14.98
CA SER A 278 -30.47 -9.48 14.93
C SER A 278 -30.36 -8.94 13.51
N VAL A 279 -29.94 -9.77 12.54
CA VAL A 279 -29.86 -9.38 11.12
C VAL A 279 -31.23 -8.99 10.58
N MET A 280 -32.27 -9.81 10.86
CA MET A 280 -33.62 -9.49 10.41
C MET A 280 -34.14 -8.18 11.04
N LYS A 281 -33.97 -7.98 12.35
CA LYS A 281 -34.35 -6.74 13.03
C LYS A 281 -33.61 -5.54 12.44
N ASN A 282 -32.29 -5.64 12.25
CA ASN A 282 -31.49 -4.55 11.68
C ASN A 282 -31.93 -4.17 10.25
N LEU A 283 -32.31 -5.13 9.41
CA LEU A 283 -32.85 -4.83 8.08
C LEU A 283 -34.21 -4.14 8.14
N ILE A 284 -35.09 -4.59 9.05
CA ILE A 284 -36.44 -4.02 9.23
C ILE A 284 -36.35 -2.62 9.86
N ASP A 285 -35.70 -2.52 11.01
CA ASP A 285 -35.60 -1.31 11.83
C ASP A 285 -34.67 -0.27 11.17
N GLY A 286 -33.70 -0.74 10.38
CA GLY A 286 -32.83 0.11 9.56
C GLY A 286 -33.53 0.72 8.35
N GLY A 287 -34.76 0.28 8.03
CA GLY A 287 -35.58 0.86 6.97
C GLY A 287 -35.23 0.35 5.56
N TYR A 288 -34.80 -0.90 5.42
CA TYR A 288 -34.61 -1.52 4.11
C TYR A 288 -35.93 -1.59 3.36
N GLU A 289 -35.97 -1.03 2.15
CA GLU A 289 -37.19 -0.88 1.36
C GLU A 289 -37.45 -2.05 0.39
N GLY A 290 -36.45 -2.90 0.16
CA GLY A 290 -36.57 -4.05 -0.73
C GLY A 290 -37.34 -5.23 -0.13
N ALA A 291 -37.54 -6.26 -0.94
CA ALA A 291 -38.20 -7.49 -0.50
C ALA A 291 -37.31 -8.24 0.51
N LEU A 292 -37.90 -8.68 1.62
CA LEU A 292 -37.18 -9.38 2.69
C LEU A 292 -37.84 -10.74 2.98
N TYR A 293 -37.09 -11.82 2.75
CA TYR A 293 -37.56 -13.19 2.85
C TYR A 293 -36.84 -13.96 3.98
N PRO A 294 -37.50 -14.21 5.12
CA PRO A 294 -36.95 -15.08 6.15
C PRO A 294 -37.01 -16.55 5.70
N ILE A 295 -35.86 -17.24 5.77
CA ILE A 295 -35.75 -18.66 5.42
C ILE A 295 -35.49 -19.48 6.69
N HIS A 296 -36.44 -20.34 7.03
CA HIS A 296 -36.39 -21.18 8.22
C HIS A 296 -37.18 -22.49 7.99
N PRO A 297 -36.62 -23.67 8.31
CA PRO A 297 -37.18 -24.96 7.89
C PRO A 297 -38.53 -25.33 8.51
N LYS A 298 -38.96 -24.64 9.58
CA LYS A 298 -40.13 -25.01 10.39
C LYS A 298 -41.07 -23.86 10.78
N ALA A 299 -40.66 -22.62 10.55
CA ALA A 299 -41.45 -21.47 11.02
C ALA A 299 -42.29 -20.98 9.86
N ASP A 300 -43.55 -20.64 10.11
CA ASP A 300 -44.44 -20.09 9.09
C ASP A 300 -44.32 -18.56 8.99
N VAL A 301 -44.01 -17.90 10.11
CA VAL A 301 -43.88 -16.43 10.22
C VAL A 301 -42.73 -16.08 11.17
N ILE A 302 -41.90 -15.10 10.79
CA ILE A 302 -40.86 -14.49 11.63
C ILE A 302 -40.93 -12.97 11.45
N LEU A 303 -41.03 -12.23 12.57
CA LEU A 303 -41.10 -10.75 12.59
C LEU A 303 -42.14 -10.20 11.59
N ASP A 304 -43.36 -10.73 11.66
CA ASP A 304 -44.51 -10.37 10.83
C ASP A 304 -44.33 -10.58 9.32
N ARG A 305 -43.38 -11.44 8.92
CA ARG A 305 -43.12 -11.81 7.52
C ARG A 305 -43.29 -13.31 7.31
N ALA A 306 -43.86 -13.68 6.16
CA ALA A 306 -44.01 -15.08 5.77
C ALA A 306 -42.65 -15.73 5.57
N CYS A 307 -42.49 -16.94 6.11
CA CYS A 307 -41.26 -17.72 6.02
C CYS A 307 -41.35 -18.79 4.94
N HIS A 308 -40.19 -19.11 4.36
CA HIS A 308 -40.03 -20.20 3.42
C HIS A 308 -39.04 -21.23 3.98
N ALA A 309 -39.23 -22.51 3.64
CA ALA A 309 -38.34 -23.58 4.11
C ALA A 309 -36.97 -23.52 3.41
N SER A 310 -36.96 -23.17 2.12
CA SER A 310 -35.76 -22.94 1.32
C SER A 310 -35.91 -21.68 0.45
N VAL A 311 -34.77 -21.12 0.02
CA VAL A 311 -34.73 -20.03 -0.97
C VAL A 311 -35.36 -20.41 -2.32
N VAL A 312 -35.39 -21.71 -2.66
CA VAL A 312 -36.03 -22.16 -3.92
C VAL A 312 -37.55 -22.02 -3.88
N ASP A 313 -38.14 -22.00 -2.68
CA ASP A 313 -39.59 -21.88 -2.48
C ASP A 313 -40.08 -20.43 -2.49
N VAL A 314 -39.16 -19.46 -2.49
CA VAL A 314 -39.50 -18.04 -2.50
C VAL A 314 -40.03 -17.65 -3.89
N PRO A 315 -41.18 -16.95 -3.99
CA PRO A 315 -41.66 -16.42 -5.25
C PRO A 315 -40.81 -15.23 -5.71
N GLY A 316 -40.46 -15.18 -7.00
CA GLY A 316 -39.66 -14.08 -7.58
C GLY A 316 -38.16 -14.25 -7.41
N ASP A 317 -37.41 -13.19 -7.74
CA ASP A 317 -35.95 -13.20 -7.74
C ASP A 317 -35.39 -12.75 -6.38
N ILE A 318 -34.19 -13.23 -6.05
CA ILE A 318 -33.44 -12.85 -4.85
C ILE A 318 -32.04 -12.42 -5.29
N ASP A 319 -31.54 -11.33 -4.72
CA ASP A 319 -30.28 -10.73 -5.14
C ASP A 319 -29.14 -11.17 -4.25
N ILE A 320 -29.40 -11.22 -2.94
CA ILE A 320 -28.47 -11.76 -1.95
C ILE A 320 -29.15 -12.68 -0.96
N ALA A 321 -28.40 -13.69 -0.53
CA ALA A 321 -28.73 -14.54 0.61
C ALA A 321 -27.73 -14.31 1.75
N ILE A 322 -28.22 -13.93 2.93
CA ILE A 322 -27.44 -13.75 4.15
C ILE A 322 -27.53 -15.03 4.99
N PHE A 323 -26.38 -15.63 5.29
CA PHE A 323 -26.29 -16.92 5.97
C PHE A 323 -26.04 -16.71 7.45
N CYS A 324 -26.98 -17.16 8.29
CA CYS A 324 -26.90 -17.16 9.75
C CYS A 324 -26.98 -18.58 10.32
N ILE A 325 -26.42 -19.56 9.59
CA ILE A 325 -26.47 -21.00 9.89
C ILE A 325 -25.06 -21.55 10.19
N PRO A 326 -24.92 -22.65 10.93
CA PRO A 326 -23.62 -23.28 11.19
C PRO A 326 -22.85 -23.65 9.92
N ALA A 327 -21.52 -23.53 9.96
CA ALA A 327 -20.62 -23.78 8.82
C ALA A 327 -20.89 -25.08 8.04
N PRO A 328 -21.11 -26.25 8.67
CA PRO A 328 -21.35 -27.50 7.93
C PRO A 328 -22.62 -27.51 7.06
N LEU A 329 -23.55 -26.58 7.27
CA LEU A 329 -24.80 -26.47 6.50
C LEU A 329 -24.69 -25.49 5.33
N VAL A 330 -23.59 -24.73 5.24
CA VAL A 330 -23.45 -23.63 4.27
C VAL A 330 -23.36 -24.15 2.84
N ALA A 331 -22.57 -25.20 2.56
CA ALA A 331 -22.42 -25.75 1.20
C ALA A 331 -23.77 -26.19 0.60
N GLY A 332 -24.58 -26.92 1.39
CA GLY A 332 -25.91 -27.35 0.96
C GLY A 332 -26.83 -26.17 0.62
N ALA A 333 -26.87 -25.15 1.49
CA ALA A 333 -27.68 -23.96 1.27
C ALA A 333 -27.16 -23.10 0.09
N LEU A 334 -25.84 -23.02 -0.13
CA LEU A 334 -25.24 -22.37 -1.29
C LEU A 334 -25.66 -23.03 -2.61
N ALA A 335 -25.71 -24.36 -2.66
CA ALA A 335 -26.22 -25.07 -3.84
C ALA A 335 -27.69 -24.71 -4.13
N GLU A 336 -28.51 -24.46 -3.10
CA GLU A 336 -29.88 -24.00 -3.30
C GLU A 336 -29.95 -22.57 -3.83
N CYS A 337 -29.08 -21.67 -3.34
CA CYS A 337 -28.90 -20.32 -3.88
C CYS A 337 -28.52 -20.38 -5.37
N GLY A 338 -27.61 -21.27 -5.74
CA GLY A 338 -27.25 -21.55 -7.12
C GLY A 338 -28.43 -21.94 -8.01
N ARG A 339 -29.20 -22.95 -7.58
CA ARG A 339 -30.42 -23.38 -8.30
C ARG A 339 -31.47 -22.27 -8.43
N LYS A 340 -31.54 -21.36 -7.45
CA LYS A 340 -32.43 -20.21 -7.44
C LYS A 340 -31.91 -19.05 -8.30
N GLY A 341 -30.63 -19.07 -8.70
CA GLY A 341 -29.98 -18.00 -9.45
C GLY A 341 -29.60 -16.79 -8.61
N ILE A 342 -29.34 -16.98 -7.31
CA ILE A 342 -28.93 -15.91 -6.39
C ILE A 342 -27.45 -15.62 -6.61
N PRO A 343 -27.06 -14.41 -7.08
CA PRO A 343 -25.68 -14.13 -7.46
C PRO A 343 -24.75 -13.87 -6.27
N GLY A 344 -25.27 -13.50 -5.09
CA GLY A 344 -24.44 -13.13 -3.93
C GLY A 344 -24.81 -13.87 -2.64
N ALA A 345 -23.81 -14.41 -1.95
CA ALA A 345 -23.95 -15.03 -0.64
C ALA A 345 -23.10 -14.30 0.41
N ILE A 346 -23.74 -13.90 1.50
CA ILE A 346 -23.15 -13.12 2.59
C ILE A 346 -22.98 -14.04 3.80
N LEU A 347 -21.75 -14.43 4.09
CA LEU A 347 -21.44 -15.56 4.96
C LEU A 347 -20.99 -15.10 6.35
N ILE A 348 -21.96 -14.85 7.24
CA ILE A 348 -21.69 -14.53 8.65
C ILE A 348 -21.01 -15.66 9.45
N PRO A 349 -21.27 -16.98 9.25
CA PRO A 349 -20.77 -17.98 10.19
C PRO A 349 -19.25 -18.11 10.17
N SER A 350 -18.70 -18.41 11.35
CA SER A 350 -17.35 -18.94 11.55
C SER A 350 -17.36 -20.47 11.58
N GLY A 351 -16.18 -21.08 11.63
CA GLY A 351 -15.93 -22.52 11.63
C GLY A 351 -15.25 -23.03 10.36
N PHE A 352 -14.46 -22.21 9.67
CA PHE A 352 -13.79 -22.55 8.41
C PHE A 352 -12.25 -22.54 8.57
N ALA A 353 -11.51 -21.99 7.60
CA ALA A 353 -10.04 -22.00 7.57
C ALA A 353 -9.41 -21.36 8.83
N GLU A 354 -10.06 -20.40 9.47
CA GLU A 354 -9.60 -19.73 10.69
C GLU A 354 -9.51 -20.66 11.91
N VAL A 355 -10.23 -21.78 11.89
CA VAL A 355 -10.13 -22.85 12.91
C VAL A 355 -9.41 -24.11 12.38
N GLY A 356 -8.80 -24.03 11.19
CA GLY A 356 -8.09 -25.14 10.55
C GLY A 356 -8.95 -25.98 9.60
N GLU A 357 -10.24 -25.68 9.43
CA GLU A 357 -11.16 -26.41 8.55
C GLU A 357 -11.06 -25.91 7.09
N HIS A 358 -9.85 -25.99 6.52
CA HIS A 358 -9.58 -25.56 5.14
C HIS A 358 -10.43 -26.31 4.11
N ALA A 359 -10.61 -27.61 4.29
CA ALA A 359 -11.39 -28.44 3.37
C ALA A 359 -12.86 -27.99 3.26
N LEU A 360 -13.46 -27.57 4.37
CA LEU A 360 -14.83 -27.05 4.39
C LEU A 360 -14.93 -25.69 3.70
N GLN A 361 -13.90 -24.84 3.83
CA GLN A 361 -13.83 -23.58 3.10
C GLN A 361 -13.67 -23.81 1.59
N ASP A 362 -12.81 -24.74 1.20
CA ASP A 362 -12.59 -25.08 -0.20
C ASP A 362 -13.86 -25.66 -0.84
N GLU A 363 -14.64 -26.46 -0.09
CA GLU A 363 -15.94 -26.98 -0.51
C GLU A 363 -16.93 -25.85 -0.84
N ILE A 364 -17.09 -24.85 0.04
CA ILE A 364 -18.05 -23.76 -0.21
C ILE A 364 -17.62 -22.91 -1.42
N VAL A 365 -16.31 -22.70 -1.62
CA VAL A 365 -15.79 -21.97 -2.78
C VAL A 365 -16.05 -22.76 -4.07
N ALA A 366 -15.82 -24.08 -4.05
CA ALA A 366 -16.08 -24.95 -5.20
C ALA A 366 -17.58 -24.93 -5.57
N VAL A 367 -18.47 -25.13 -4.59
CA VAL A 367 -19.93 -25.10 -4.81
C VAL A 367 -20.37 -23.74 -5.34
N ALA A 368 -19.84 -22.64 -4.80
CA ALA A 368 -20.19 -21.30 -5.24
C ALA A 368 -19.77 -21.04 -6.70
N ARG A 369 -18.56 -21.43 -7.08
CA ARG A 369 -18.05 -21.32 -8.46
C ARG A 369 -18.86 -22.15 -9.45
N GLU A 370 -19.18 -23.40 -9.11
CA GLU A 370 -20.01 -24.27 -9.95
C GLU A 370 -21.41 -23.69 -10.22
N ASN A 371 -21.90 -22.84 -9.30
CA ASN A 371 -23.23 -22.26 -9.35
C ASN A 371 -23.26 -20.76 -9.68
N ASN A 372 -22.11 -20.16 -10.05
CA ASN A 372 -21.98 -18.73 -10.35
C ASN A 372 -22.50 -17.82 -9.21
N VAL A 373 -22.17 -18.18 -7.96
CA VAL A 373 -22.49 -17.40 -6.75
C VAL A 373 -21.19 -16.79 -6.23
N ARG A 374 -21.18 -15.49 -5.95
CA ARG A 374 -20.05 -14.81 -5.31
C ARG A 374 -20.20 -14.80 -3.79
N LEU A 375 -19.10 -14.97 -3.06
CA LEU A 375 -19.08 -15.09 -1.59
C LEU A 375 -18.43 -13.88 -0.91
N MET A 376 -19.16 -13.21 -0.04
CA MET A 376 -18.60 -12.25 0.92
C MET A 376 -18.39 -12.95 2.26
N GLY A 377 -17.13 -13.08 2.69
CA GLY A 377 -16.72 -13.86 3.87
C GLY A 377 -16.00 -15.17 3.52
N PRO A 378 -16.14 -16.23 4.34
CA PRO A 378 -16.96 -16.36 5.54
C PRO A 378 -16.40 -15.61 6.76
N ASN A 379 -17.01 -15.84 7.94
CA ASN A 379 -16.58 -15.30 9.22
C ASN A 379 -16.61 -13.76 9.27
N ILE A 380 -17.74 -13.17 8.89
CA ILE A 380 -17.93 -11.72 8.90
C ILE A 380 -18.93 -11.28 9.95
N TYR A 381 -18.80 -10.04 10.40
CA TYR A 381 -19.82 -9.38 11.23
C TYR A 381 -21.04 -8.89 10.41
N GLY A 382 -20.94 -8.96 9.08
CA GLY A 382 -21.92 -8.49 8.10
C GLY A 382 -21.42 -7.26 7.35
N PHE A 383 -22.34 -6.56 6.71
CA PHE A 383 -22.03 -5.30 6.04
C PHE A 383 -23.21 -4.32 6.01
N TYR A 384 -22.90 -3.09 5.65
CA TYR A 384 -23.83 -1.97 5.55
C TYR A 384 -23.67 -1.30 4.18
N TYR A 385 -24.79 -0.91 3.57
CA TYR A 385 -24.80 0.08 2.49
C TYR A 385 -25.92 1.10 2.76
N THR A 386 -25.52 2.28 3.21
CA THR A 386 -26.44 3.27 3.81
C THR A 386 -27.40 3.88 2.78
N HIS A 387 -27.00 3.94 1.51
CA HIS A 387 -27.84 4.51 0.44
C HIS A 387 -29.01 3.61 0.03
N LYS A 388 -29.00 2.33 0.41
CA LYS A 388 -30.14 1.41 0.28
C LYS A 388 -30.77 1.07 1.64
N ASN A 389 -30.36 1.75 2.72
CA ASN A 389 -30.73 1.42 4.09
C ASN A 389 -30.49 -0.09 4.40
N LEU A 390 -29.45 -0.68 3.79
CA LEU A 390 -29.16 -2.10 3.90
C LEU A 390 -28.25 -2.32 5.12
N CYS A 391 -28.81 -2.80 6.23
CA CYS A 391 -28.08 -3.13 7.46
C CYS A 391 -27.97 -4.66 7.65
N ALA A 392 -27.17 -5.32 6.83
CA ALA A 392 -26.98 -6.78 6.79
C ALA A 392 -25.93 -7.26 7.79
N THR A 393 -26.11 -6.96 9.08
CA THR A 393 -25.15 -7.22 10.16
C THR A 393 -25.87 -7.66 11.43
N PHE A 394 -25.15 -8.28 12.37
CA PHE A 394 -25.65 -8.53 13.73
C PHE A 394 -25.11 -7.52 14.77
N CYS A 395 -24.37 -6.51 14.34
CA CYS A 395 -23.92 -5.40 15.18
C CYS A 395 -25.03 -4.34 15.36
N THR A 396 -24.82 -3.38 16.26
CA THR A 396 -25.76 -2.25 16.43
C THR A 396 -25.86 -1.45 15.12
N PRO A 397 -27.07 -1.13 14.63
CA PRO A 397 -27.25 -0.45 13.34
C PRO A 397 -26.64 0.95 13.34
N TYR A 398 -26.19 1.40 12.16
CA TYR A 398 -25.65 2.73 11.91
C TYR A 398 -26.17 3.23 10.57
N THR A 399 -26.77 4.42 10.56
CA THR A 399 -27.60 4.91 9.45
C THR A 399 -27.19 6.29 8.94
N GLU A 400 -26.15 6.90 9.52
CA GLU A 400 -25.65 8.19 9.04
C GLU A 400 -25.05 8.03 7.65
N LYS A 401 -25.63 8.74 6.69
CA LYS A 401 -25.20 8.71 5.30
C LYS A 401 -24.03 9.65 5.12
N GLY A 402 -23.03 9.21 4.38
CA GLY A 402 -21.88 10.01 3.99
C GLY A 402 -21.12 9.32 2.88
N LYS A 403 -19.87 9.73 2.68
CA LYS A 403 -19.14 9.37 1.45
C LYS A 403 -17.91 8.50 1.68
N VAL A 404 -17.83 7.89 2.86
CA VAL A 404 -16.72 7.04 3.25
C VAL A 404 -17.15 5.58 3.19
N ALA A 405 -16.45 4.78 2.39
CA ALA A 405 -16.53 3.34 2.45
C ALA A 405 -15.45 2.80 3.39
N LEU A 406 -15.86 2.02 4.40
CA LEU A 406 -14.97 1.38 5.36
C LEU A 406 -15.00 -0.13 5.17
N SER A 407 -13.85 -0.80 5.20
CA SER A 407 -13.81 -2.26 5.24
C SER A 407 -12.89 -2.77 6.34
N SER A 408 -13.21 -3.96 6.85
CA SER A 408 -12.35 -4.64 7.82
C SER A 408 -12.40 -6.14 7.65
N GLN A 409 -11.22 -6.74 7.61
CA GLN A 409 -11.04 -8.18 7.73
C GLN A 409 -11.46 -8.70 9.13
N SER A 410 -11.16 -7.94 10.18
CA SER A 410 -11.42 -8.34 11.57
C SER A 410 -12.79 -7.86 12.05
N GLY A 411 -13.61 -8.76 12.59
CA GLY A 411 -14.90 -8.39 13.17
C GLY A 411 -14.81 -7.46 14.37
N GLY A 412 -13.78 -7.64 15.23
CA GLY A 412 -13.55 -6.76 16.38
C GLY A 412 -13.19 -5.35 15.97
N VAL A 413 -12.31 -5.21 14.96
CA VAL A 413 -11.97 -3.90 14.39
C VAL A 413 -13.19 -3.30 13.67
N GLY A 414 -13.96 -4.09 12.93
CA GLY A 414 -15.22 -3.67 12.32
C GLY A 414 -16.21 -3.08 13.33
N MET A 415 -16.37 -3.71 14.49
CA MET A 415 -17.19 -3.17 15.59
C MET A 415 -16.65 -1.85 16.13
N ALA A 416 -15.33 -1.70 16.24
CA ALA A 416 -14.70 -0.44 16.63
C ALA A 416 -14.91 0.67 15.58
N ILE A 417 -14.87 0.33 14.29
CA ILE A 417 -15.19 1.24 13.18
C ILE A 417 -16.63 1.76 13.32
N VAL A 418 -17.61 0.87 13.54
CA VAL A 418 -19.02 1.26 13.76
C VAL A 418 -19.15 2.16 15.00
N GLY A 419 -18.48 1.81 16.10
CA GLY A 419 -18.47 2.59 17.33
C GLY A 419 -17.92 4.01 17.14
N PHE A 420 -16.76 4.13 16.48
CA PHE A 420 -16.17 5.42 16.14
C PHE A 420 -17.07 6.23 15.23
N SER A 421 -17.59 5.63 14.16
CA SER A 421 -18.46 6.34 13.19
C SER A 421 -19.67 6.95 13.90
N ARG A 422 -20.29 6.21 14.83
CA ARG A 422 -21.36 6.74 15.69
C ARG A 422 -20.91 7.87 16.59
N SER A 423 -19.79 7.70 17.30
CA SER A 423 -19.29 8.72 18.24
C SER A 423 -18.89 10.02 17.54
N ALA A 424 -18.30 9.93 16.35
CA ALA A 424 -17.80 11.06 15.58
C ALA A 424 -18.86 11.64 14.62
N LYS A 425 -20.09 11.11 14.63
CA LYS A 425 -21.17 11.42 13.66
C LYS A 425 -20.68 11.34 12.20
N MET A 426 -19.77 10.42 11.91
CA MET A 426 -19.13 10.32 10.60
C MET A 426 -20.01 9.55 9.62
N GLY A 427 -20.67 10.25 8.71
CA GLY A 427 -21.44 9.61 7.65
C GLY A 427 -20.60 8.63 6.82
N VAL A 428 -21.19 7.48 6.49
CA VAL A 428 -20.55 6.42 5.68
C VAL A 428 -21.42 6.06 4.49
N SER A 429 -20.81 5.65 3.38
CA SER A 429 -21.50 5.03 2.26
C SER A 429 -21.66 3.53 2.50
N ALA A 430 -20.61 2.89 3.03
CA ALA A 430 -20.58 1.47 3.31
C ALA A 430 -19.68 1.13 4.51
N ILE A 431 -20.00 0.04 5.20
CA ILE A 431 -19.11 -0.63 6.17
C ILE A 431 -19.13 -2.12 5.85
N VAL A 432 -18.01 -2.69 5.43
CA VAL A 432 -17.94 -4.07 4.89
C VAL A 432 -17.04 -4.97 5.72
N GLY A 433 -17.60 -6.08 6.20
CA GLY A 433 -16.84 -7.17 6.79
C GLY A 433 -16.35 -8.15 5.72
N LEU A 434 -15.05 -8.43 5.71
CA LEU A 434 -14.41 -9.31 4.73
C LEU A 434 -14.07 -10.70 5.29
N GLY A 435 -13.75 -10.80 6.58
CA GLY A 435 -13.51 -12.08 7.25
C GLY A 435 -12.38 -12.86 6.57
N ASN A 436 -12.64 -14.11 6.20
CA ASN A 436 -11.60 -14.96 5.60
C ASN A 436 -11.28 -14.62 4.13
N LYS A 437 -12.17 -13.89 3.44
CA LYS A 437 -12.02 -13.50 2.02
C LYS A 437 -11.78 -14.71 1.11
N SER A 438 -12.74 -15.65 1.13
CA SER A 438 -12.65 -16.89 0.35
C SER A 438 -12.93 -16.71 -1.16
N ASP A 439 -13.58 -15.61 -1.53
CA ASP A 439 -13.87 -15.23 -2.92
C ASP A 439 -13.78 -13.71 -3.10
N ILE A 440 -14.72 -12.92 -2.57
CA ILE A 440 -14.66 -11.45 -2.62
C ILE A 440 -13.60 -10.94 -1.64
N ASP A 441 -12.71 -10.08 -2.12
CA ASP A 441 -11.66 -9.45 -1.32
C ASP A 441 -11.51 -7.95 -1.61
N GLU A 442 -10.34 -7.38 -1.30
CA GLU A 442 -10.11 -5.95 -1.38
C GLU A 442 -10.21 -5.36 -2.81
N ASP A 443 -9.76 -6.07 -3.85
CA ASP A 443 -9.82 -5.53 -5.22
C ASP A 443 -11.23 -5.53 -5.80
N ASP A 444 -12.08 -6.49 -5.44
CA ASP A 444 -13.51 -6.44 -5.78
C ASP A 444 -14.18 -5.19 -5.18
N LEU A 445 -13.90 -4.90 -3.89
CA LEU A 445 -14.45 -3.73 -3.19
C LEU A 445 -13.95 -2.43 -3.83
N LEU A 446 -12.66 -2.31 -4.09
CA LEU A 446 -12.09 -1.12 -4.74
C LEU A 446 -12.69 -0.91 -6.13
N THR A 447 -12.86 -1.98 -6.91
CA THR A 447 -13.47 -1.94 -8.24
C THR A 447 -14.90 -1.42 -8.18
N PHE A 448 -15.71 -1.87 -7.21
CA PHE A 448 -17.06 -1.34 -7.01
C PHE A 448 -17.05 0.13 -6.55
N PHE A 449 -16.28 0.45 -5.50
CA PHE A 449 -16.27 1.79 -4.92
C PHE A 449 -15.69 2.84 -5.85
N GLU A 450 -14.82 2.47 -6.79
CA GLU A 450 -14.39 3.37 -7.86
C GLU A 450 -15.59 3.92 -8.64
N GLN A 451 -16.55 3.06 -8.97
CA GLN A 451 -17.71 3.38 -9.80
C GLN A 451 -18.91 3.90 -8.99
N ASP A 452 -18.90 3.72 -7.66
CA ASP A 452 -19.99 4.16 -6.79
C ASP A 452 -19.99 5.69 -6.62
N PRO A 453 -21.04 6.41 -7.08
CA PRO A 453 -21.12 7.86 -6.94
C PRO A 453 -21.37 8.30 -5.48
N ASN A 454 -21.70 7.37 -4.59
CA ASN A 454 -21.92 7.65 -3.18
C ASN A 454 -20.65 7.57 -2.33
N THR A 455 -19.53 7.12 -2.91
CA THR A 455 -18.27 6.91 -2.20
C THR A 455 -17.20 7.85 -2.76
N ASP A 456 -16.65 8.74 -1.94
CA ASP A 456 -15.54 9.63 -2.29
C ASP A 456 -14.22 9.18 -1.66
N VAL A 457 -14.26 8.46 -0.52
CA VAL A 457 -13.07 7.98 0.22
C VAL A 457 -13.24 6.52 0.59
N ILE A 458 -12.16 5.74 0.47
CA ILE A 458 -12.15 4.31 0.80
C ILE A 458 -11.09 4.07 1.87
N ALA A 459 -11.46 3.40 2.98
CA ALA A 459 -10.54 3.10 4.07
C ALA A 459 -10.66 1.63 4.51
N MET A 460 -9.54 0.91 4.56
CA MET A 460 -9.52 -0.55 4.66
C MET A 460 -8.56 -1.01 5.76
N HIS A 461 -9.04 -1.85 6.67
CA HIS A 461 -8.19 -2.60 7.58
C HIS A 461 -7.86 -3.97 6.98
N VAL A 462 -6.57 -4.22 6.74
CA VAL A 462 -6.05 -5.37 6.01
C VAL A 462 -5.05 -6.14 6.89
N GLU A 463 -5.23 -7.45 7.04
CA GLU A 463 -4.25 -8.32 7.72
C GLU A 463 -3.34 -9.03 6.72
N ASP A 464 -3.91 -9.54 5.64
CA ASP A 464 -3.24 -10.14 4.48
C ASP A 464 -3.93 -9.70 3.19
N LEU A 465 -3.27 -9.86 2.05
CA LEU A 465 -3.90 -9.74 0.73
C LEU A 465 -3.89 -11.13 0.08
N LYS A 466 -5.05 -11.60 -0.38
CA LYS A 466 -5.13 -12.89 -1.08
C LYS A 466 -4.50 -12.79 -2.45
N ASP A 467 -4.68 -11.69 -3.16
CA ASP A 467 -3.94 -11.39 -4.38
C ASP A 467 -3.41 -9.94 -4.33
N GLY A 468 -2.21 -9.76 -3.78
CA GLY A 468 -1.63 -8.42 -3.61
C GLY A 468 -1.33 -7.73 -4.93
N ARG A 469 -1.13 -8.48 -6.01
CA ARG A 469 -0.92 -7.91 -7.35
C ARG A 469 -2.21 -7.33 -7.90
N ALA A 470 -3.32 -8.07 -7.84
CA ALA A 470 -4.63 -7.57 -8.25
C ALA A 470 -5.05 -6.34 -7.42
N PHE A 471 -4.85 -6.40 -6.10
CA PHE A 471 -5.04 -5.25 -5.21
C PHE A 471 -4.23 -4.05 -5.67
N ALA A 472 -2.93 -4.19 -5.91
CA ALA A 472 -2.07 -3.07 -6.29
C ALA A 472 -2.48 -2.45 -7.62
N ASP A 473 -2.79 -3.28 -8.62
CA ASP A 473 -3.22 -2.83 -9.95
C ASP A 473 -4.52 -2.01 -9.86
N VAL A 474 -5.52 -2.51 -9.11
CA VAL A 474 -6.79 -1.78 -8.89
C VAL A 474 -6.57 -0.54 -8.04
N ALA A 475 -5.83 -0.64 -6.92
CA ALA A 475 -5.55 0.49 -6.03
C ALA A 475 -4.82 1.63 -6.75
N ALA A 476 -3.82 1.33 -7.59
CA ALA A 476 -3.11 2.34 -8.38
C ALA A 476 -4.05 3.15 -9.29
N ARG A 477 -5.05 2.47 -9.88
CA ARG A 477 -6.08 3.12 -10.71
C ARG A 477 -7.07 3.92 -9.86
N VAL A 478 -7.56 3.35 -8.75
CA VAL A 478 -8.57 3.99 -7.90
C VAL A 478 -8.00 5.20 -7.17
N SER A 479 -6.78 5.11 -6.65
CA SER A 479 -6.08 6.20 -5.95
C SER A 479 -5.93 7.47 -6.78
N ARG A 480 -5.90 7.37 -8.12
CA ARG A 480 -5.90 8.54 -9.02
C ARG A 480 -7.21 9.34 -9.01
N LYS A 481 -8.31 8.73 -8.56
CA LYS A 481 -9.65 9.33 -8.55
C LYS A 481 -10.16 9.58 -7.14
N LYS A 482 -9.94 8.63 -6.23
CA LYS A 482 -10.50 8.62 -4.87
C LYS A 482 -9.40 8.22 -3.88
N PRO A 483 -9.25 8.89 -2.72
CA PRO A 483 -8.29 8.47 -1.72
C PRO A 483 -8.57 7.06 -1.22
N VAL A 484 -7.54 6.22 -1.24
CA VAL A 484 -7.53 4.88 -0.62
C VAL A 484 -6.63 4.93 0.59
N VAL A 485 -7.17 4.60 1.77
CA VAL A 485 -6.45 4.55 3.04
C VAL A 485 -6.35 3.09 3.50
N VAL A 486 -5.16 2.61 3.84
CA VAL A 486 -4.97 1.24 4.33
C VAL A 486 -4.30 1.25 5.70
N LEU A 487 -4.92 0.57 6.66
CA LEU A 487 -4.27 0.12 7.88
C LEU A 487 -3.84 -1.33 7.72
N LYS A 488 -2.55 -1.56 7.54
CA LYS A 488 -1.96 -2.90 7.53
C LYS A 488 -1.68 -3.37 8.95
N ALA A 489 -2.39 -4.41 9.39
CA ALA A 489 -2.08 -5.12 10.63
C ALA A 489 -0.91 -6.10 10.43
N GLY A 490 -0.36 -6.64 11.52
CA GLY A 490 0.70 -7.66 11.43
C GLY A 490 2.07 -7.15 10.93
N ARG A 491 2.36 -5.85 11.09
CA ARG A 491 3.58 -5.18 10.58
C ARG A 491 4.90 -5.69 11.18
N THR A 492 4.83 -6.28 12.37
CA THR A 492 6.00 -6.81 13.09
C THR A 492 5.91 -8.32 13.19
N SER A 493 7.03 -9.01 13.40
CA SER A 493 7.02 -10.47 13.62
C SER A 493 6.14 -10.91 14.81
N MET A 494 5.95 -10.04 15.80
CA MET A 494 5.00 -10.27 16.91
C MET A 494 3.55 -10.11 16.45
N GLY A 495 3.23 -9.02 15.74
CA GLY A 495 1.89 -8.79 15.23
C GLY A 495 1.47 -9.81 14.16
N ALA A 496 2.39 -10.18 13.27
CA ALA A 496 2.20 -11.19 12.23
C ALA A 496 1.78 -12.54 12.82
N ARG A 497 2.46 -12.98 13.90
CA ARG A 497 2.10 -14.20 14.62
C ARG A 497 0.71 -14.12 15.26
N ALA A 498 0.36 -12.96 15.83
CA ALA A 498 -0.96 -12.76 16.43
C ALA A 498 -2.09 -12.78 15.38
N ALA A 499 -1.89 -12.13 14.22
CA ALA A 499 -2.85 -12.18 13.12
C ALA A 499 -3.05 -13.62 12.62
N ASN A 500 -1.97 -14.34 12.37
CA ASN A 500 -2.02 -15.73 11.91
C ASN A 500 -2.81 -16.65 12.88
N SER A 501 -2.66 -16.47 14.19
CA SER A 501 -3.40 -17.28 15.17
C SER A 501 -4.92 -17.09 15.16
N HIS A 502 -5.43 -16.04 14.50
CA HIS A 502 -6.85 -15.70 14.47
C HIS A 502 -7.49 -15.77 13.07
N THR A 503 -6.73 -15.60 11.99
CA THR A 503 -7.23 -15.67 10.61
C THR A 503 -6.60 -16.78 9.77
N GLY A 504 -5.56 -17.46 10.28
CA GLY A 504 -4.82 -18.50 9.56
C GLY A 504 -3.97 -17.97 8.40
N ALA A 505 -3.86 -16.64 8.24
CA ALA A 505 -3.13 -16.00 7.16
C ALA A 505 -1.65 -15.76 7.51
N LEU A 506 -0.75 -16.02 6.55
CA LEU A 506 0.66 -15.66 6.66
C LEU A 506 0.84 -14.17 6.34
N ALA A 507 1.36 -13.38 7.28
CA ALA A 507 1.73 -11.98 7.00
C ALA A 507 3.04 -11.93 6.19
N GLY A 508 3.04 -11.18 5.08
CA GLY A 508 4.24 -10.95 4.26
C GLY A 508 5.16 -9.86 4.81
N ASP A 509 6.26 -9.57 4.10
CA ASP A 509 7.24 -8.55 4.51
C ASP A 509 6.65 -7.15 4.48
N ASP A 510 6.62 -6.47 5.63
CA ASP A 510 6.01 -5.15 5.77
C ASP A 510 6.66 -4.07 4.91
N ARG A 511 7.94 -4.23 4.56
CA ARG A 511 8.67 -3.31 3.66
C ARG A 511 8.17 -3.42 2.23
N VAL A 512 7.86 -4.64 1.79
CA VAL A 512 7.26 -4.89 0.48
C VAL A 512 5.85 -4.30 0.45
N TYR A 513 5.04 -4.55 1.48
CA TYR A 513 3.72 -3.91 1.60
C TYR A 513 3.83 -2.39 1.55
N ASP A 514 4.76 -1.78 2.31
CA ASP A 514 4.94 -0.32 2.31
C ASP A 514 5.26 0.22 0.92
N ALA A 515 6.22 -0.41 0.25
CA ALA A 515 6.66 -0.01 -1.08
C ALA A 515 5.53 -0.13 -2.11
N VAL A 516 4.78 -1.24 -2.10
CA VAL A 516 3.67 -1.47 -3.04
C VAL A 516 2.49 -0.55 -2.76
N LEU A 517 2.11 -0.34 -1.51
CA LEU A 517 1.04 0.60 -1.15
C LEU A 517 1.37 2.02 -1.64
N ARG A 518 2.60 2.46 -1.39
CA ARG A 518 3.07 3.77 -1.85
C ARG A 518 3.13 3.87 -3.38
N GLN A 519 3.66 2.85 -4.06
CA GLN A 519 3.65 2.77 -5.53
C GLN A 519 2.23 2.88 -6.09
N SER A 520 1.25 2.30 -5.38
CA SER A 520 -0.17 2.32 -5.75
C SER A 520 -0.93 3.60 -5.34
N GLY A 521 -0.23 4.62 -4.82
CA GLY A 521 -0.86 5.86 -4.34
C GLY A 521 -1.73 5.70 -3.10
N VAL A 522 -1.65 4.56 -2.40
CA VAL A 522 -2.43 4.29 -1.20
C VAL A 522 -1.83 5.03 -0.01
N ILE A 523 -2.69 5.71 0.76
CA ILE A 523 -2.30 6.33 2.02
C ILE A 523 -2.23 5.25 3.09
N ARG A 524 -1.03 4.96 3.58
CA ARG A 524 -0.87 4.07 4.72
C ARG A 524 -1.20 4.79 6.04
N ALA A 525 -2.07 4.20 6.84
CA ALA A 525 -2.36 4.61 8.21
C ALA A 525 -1.53 3.79 9.20
N ALA A 526 -0.97 4.45 10.23
CA ALA A 526 -0.13 3.79 11.22
C ALA A 526 -0.95 3.09 12.33
N THR A 527 -2.13 3.64 12.63
CA THR A 527 -3.02 3.17 13.69
C THR A 527 -4.49 3.14 13.22
N LEU A 528 -5.35 2.44 13.98
CA LEU A 528 -6.80 2.44 13.74
C LEU A 528 -7.38 3.86 13.82
N ASN A 529 -6.93 4.66 14.77
CA ASN A 529 -7.41 6.02 14.90
C ASN A 529 -6.92 6.89 13.72
N ASP A 530 -5.72 6.68 13.18
CA ASP A 530 -5.29 7.40 11.97
C ASP A 530 -6.13 7.02 10.76
N MET A 531 -6.41 5.73 10.55
CA MET A 531 -7.25 5.28 9.45
C MET A 531 -8.64 5.94 9.50
N LEU A 532 -9.25 5.95 10.68
CA LEU A 532 -10.58 6.52 10.91
C LEU A 532 -10.61 8.04 10.75
N GLU A 533 -9.58 8.73 11.24
CA GLU A 533 -9.51 10.20 11.16
C GLU A 533 -9.12 10.68 9.76
N PHE A 534 -8.26 9.94 9.06
CA PHE A 534 -8.02 10.17 7.63
C PHE A 534 -9.30 9.97 6.84
N ALA A 535 -10.04 8.89 7.10
CA ALA A 535 -11.33 8.65 6.45
C ALA A 535 -12.33 9.79 6.71
N ARG A 536 -12.42 10.25 7.97
CA ARG A 536 -13.30 11.35 8.39
C ARG A 536 -12.94 12.69 7.75
N GLY A 537 -11.66 13.04 7.68
CA GLY A 537 -11.23 14.34 7.19
C GLY A 537 -11.07 14.42 5.67
N LEU A 538 -10.64 13.35 5.01
CA LEU A 538 -10.45 13.34 3.55
C LEU A 538 -11.76 13.55 2.77
N GLN A 539 -12.91 13.17 3.35
CA GLN A 539 -14.23 13.38 2.74
C GLN A 539 -14.69 14.85 2.79
N VAL A 540 -14.18 15.66 3.74
CA VAL A 540 -14.59 17.07 3.90
C VAL A 540 -13.53 18.06 3.40
N LEU A 541 -12.26 17.66 3.34
CA LEU A 541 -11.18 18.53 2.86
C LEU A 541 -11.20 18.65 1.33
N PRO A 542 -11.24 19.87 0.76
CA PRO A 542 -11.00 20.06 -0.66
C PRO A 542 -9.56 19.67 -1.02
N HIS A 543 -9.28 19.49 -2.31
CA HIS A 543 -7.91 19.20 -2.74
C HIS A 543 -7.09 20.50 -2.82
N PRO A 544 -5.84 20.50 -2.32
CA PRO A 544 -4.98 21.68 -2.40
C PRO A 544 -4.64 22.01 -3.86
N GLN A 545 -4.46 23.30 -4.15
CA GLN A 545 -4.07 23.79 -5.49
C GLN A 545 -2.54 23.99 -5.64
N GLY A 546 -1.78 23.70 -4.58
CA GLY A 546 -0.33 23.84 -4.55
C GLY A 546 0.26 23.52 -3.16
N GLU A 547 1.57 23.70 -3.02
CA GLU A 547 2.35 23.24 -1.85
C GLU A 547 2.44 24.25 -0.70
N ASN A 548 2.16 25.53 -0.95
CA ASN A 548 2.29 26.59 0.04
C ASN A 548 1.23 26.51 1.17
N ILE A 549 1.67 26.15 2.36
CA ILE A 549 0.84 26.11 3.58
C ILE A 549 1.16 27.32 4.46
N LEU A 550 0.13 27.96 5.01
CA LEU A 550 0.27 29.00 6.03
C LEU A 550 -0.23 28.48 7.39
N ILE A 551 0.56 28.70 8.44
CA ILE A 551 0.10 28.54 9.83
C ILE A 551 -0.32 29.92 10.35
N LEU A 552 -1.50 29.99 10.96
CA LEU A 552 -1.99 31.16 11.69
C LEU A 552 -2.33 30.77 13.12
N THR A 553 -1.78 31.48 14.10
CA THR A 553 -1.92 31.13 15.51
C THR A 553 -2.06 32.36 16.40
N GLY A 554 -2.79 32.25 17.51
CA GLY A 554 -2.77 33.25 18.59
C GLY A 554 -1.75 32.94 19.69
N ALA A 555 -0.98 31.86 19.57
CA ALA A 555 0.07 31.53 20.52
C ALA A 555 1.29 30.94 19.81
N GLY A 556 2.46 31.52 20.04
CA GLY A 556 3.72 31.04 19.47
C GLY A 556 4.03 29.57 19.78
N GLY A 557 3.63 29.07 20.96
CA GLY A 557 3.77 27.65 21.31
C GLY A 557 3.04 26.71 20.36
N SER A 558 1.80 27.04 19.97
CA SER A 558 1.06 26.28 18.94
C SER A 558 1.73 26.40 17.58
N GLY A 559 2.27 27.56 17.23
CA GLY A 559 3.01 27.76 15.99
C GLY A 559 4.20 26.82 15.84
N VAL A 560 4.96 26.60 16.92
CA VAL A 560 6.08 25.65 16.95
C VAL A 560 5.58 24.22 16.74
N LEU A 561 4.61 23.76 17.54
CA LEU A 561 4.09 22.38 17.45
C LEU A 561 3.47 22.07 16.07
N LEU A 562 2.75 23.03 15.48
CA LEU A 562 2.17 22.88 14.16
C LEU A 562 3.24 22.88 13.05
N SER A 563 4.34 23.62 13.23
CA SER A 563 5.46 23.61 12.29
C SER A 563 6.17 22.25 12.31
N ASP A 564 6.44 21.71 13.50
CA ASP A 564 7.01 20.37 13.68
C ASP A 564 6.10 19.30 13.04
N ALA A 565 4.80 19.36 13.33
CA ALA A 565 3.82 18.44 12.74
C ALA A 565 3.75 18.55 11.20
N CYS A 566 3.92 19.76 10.63
CA CYS A 566 3.99 19.92 9.18
C CYS A 566 5.22 19.22 8.60
N ALA A 567 6.39 19.41 9.22
CA ALA A 567 7.63 18.78 8.80
C ALA A 567 7.53 17.24 8.87
N ASP A 568 7.02 16.70 9.97
CA ASP A 568 6.83 15.25 10.19
C ASP A 568 5.91 14.59 9.15
N HIS A 569 5.03 15.37 8.52
CA HIS A 569 4.10 14.90 7.50
C HIS A 569 4.46 15.31 6.07
N GLY A 570 5.68 15.81 5.85
CA GLY A 570 6.19 16.17 4.52
C GLY A 570 5.42 17.35 3.90
N LEU A 571 4.96 18.27 4.75
CA LEU A 571 4.33 19.52 4.38
C LEU A 571 5.34 20.66 4.46
N SER A 572 5.27 21.58 3.51
CA SER A 572 6.18 22.74 3.46
C SER A 572 5.43 24.01 3.81
N LEU A 573 5.99 24.78 4.75
CA LEU A 573 5.50 26.11 5.05
C LEU A 573 5.90 27.07 3.92
N MET A 574 4.97 27.91 3.51
CA MET A 574 5.20 28.95 2.52
C MET A 574 6.28 29.93 3.01
N ASP A 575 7.28 30.17 2.18
CA ASP A 575 8.22 31.28 2.36
C ASP A 575 7.44 32.59 2.20
N MET A 576 7.34 33.40 3.26
CA MET A 576 6.45 34.57 3.29
C MET A 576 6.98 35.69 2.37
N PRO A 577 6.23 36.12 1.33
CA PRO A 577 6.61 37.26 0.50
C PRO A 577 6.54 38.59 1.26
N ASP A 578 7.44 39.53 0.95
CA ASP A 578 7.53 40.84 1.63
C ASP A 578 6.21 41.63 1.63
N ASP A 579 5.43 41.57 0.54
CA ASP A 579 4.15 42.28 0.42
C ASP A 579 3.06 41.66 1.31
N LEU A 580 3.04 40.32 1.40
CA LEU A 580 2.08 39.60 2.23
C LEU A 580 2.44 39.70 3.71
N ASP A 581 3.73 39.62 4.04
CA ASP A 581 4.24 39.89 5.39
C ASP A 581 3.84 41.29 5.85
N ALA A 582 4.00 42.30 4.98
CA ALA A 582 3.57 43.67 5.27
C ALA A 582 2.05 43.77 5.52
N ALA A 583 1.23 43.07 4.73
CA ALA A 583 -0.22 43.04 4.92
C ALA A 583 -0.63 42.39 6.25
N PHE A 584 0.03 41.29 6.67
CA PHE A 584 -0.22 40.68 7.97
C PHE A 584 0.22 41.59 9.13
N LYS A 585 1.35 42.30 9.00
CA LYS A 585 1.85 43.25 10.01
C LYS A 585 0.86 44.37 10.35
N GLU A 586 -0.08 44.70 9.47
CA GLU A 586 -1.11 45.70 9.76
C GLU A 586 -2.06 45.26 10.88
N PHE A 587 -2.18 43.96 11.13
CA PHE A 587 -3.05 43.36 12.15
C PHE A 587 -2.28 42.82 13.36
N ILE A 588 -0.96 42.70 13.28
CA ILE A 588 -0.12 42.04 14.29
C ILE A 588 0.56 43.09 15.18
N PRO A 589 0.49 42.96 16.51
CA PRO A 589 1.18 43.89 17.39
C PRO A 589 2.72 43.80 17.23
N PRO A 590 3.49 44.83 17.63
CA PRO A 590 4.95 44.87 17.41
C PRO A 590 5.77 43.72 18.04
N PHE A 591 5.17 42.99 18.98
CA PHE A 591 5.76 41.82 19.66
C PHE A 591 5.22 40.48 19.15
N GLY A 592 4.27 40.48 18.21
CA GLY A 592 3.89 39.30 17.44
C GLY A 592 4.90 38.99 16.35
N ALA A 593 4.81 37.79 15.79
CA ALA A 593 5.68 37.34 14.71
C ALA A 593 4.90 37.31 13.41
N SER A 594 5.26 38.17 12.46
CA SER A 594 4.84 38.05 11.08
C SER A 594 5.84 37.17 10.32
N GLY A 595 5.35 36.39 9.36
CA GLY A 595 6.11 35.32 8.72
C GLY A 595 5.25 34.07 8.62
N ASN A 596 5.86 32.89 8.64
CA ASN A 596 5.13 31.63 8.67
C ASN A 596 5.81 30.69 9.69
N PRO A 597 5.22 30.49 10.87
CA PRO A 597 3.87 30.87 11.30
C PRO A 597 3.58 32.38 11.45
N VAL A 598 2.32 32.77 11.21
CA VAL A 598 1.76 34.08 11.59
C VAL A 598 1.24 33.99 13.02
N ASP A 599 1.89 34.66 13.97
CA ASP A 599 1.47 34.72 15.38
C ASP A 599 0.83 36.08 15.71
N ILE A 600 -0.49 36.10 15.80
CA ILE A 600 -1.26 37.30 16.17
C ILE A 600 -1.21 37.60 17.66
N THR A 601 -0.73 36.68 18.50
CA THR A 601 -0.67 36.77 19.96
C THR A 601 -2.01 36.69 20.69
N GLY A 602 -2.02 36.10 21.89
CA GLY A 602 -3.25 35.72 22.59
C GLY A 602 -4.02 36.88 23.23
N GLY A 603 -3.44 38.09 23.19
CA GLY A 603 -4.07 39.31 23.69
C GLY A 603 -4.96 40.00 22.66
N GLU A 604 -4.92 39.57 21.39
CA GLU A 604 -5.69 40.17 20.32
C GLU A 604 -7.18 39.78 20.38
N PRO A 605 -8.10 40.71 20.02
CA PRO A 605 -9.52 40.42 19.97
C PRO A 605 -9.89 39.45 18.84
N PRO A 606 -11.07 38.82 18.90
CA PRO A 606 -11.56 37.94 17.83
C PRO A 606 -11.50 38.57 16.44
N THR A 607 -11.72 39.89 16.33
CA THR A 607 -11.65 40.61 15.05
C THR A 607 -10.30 40.50 14.34
N THR A 608 -9.21 40.31 15.09
CA THR A 608 -7.87 40.11 14.52
C THR A 608 -7.76 38.73 13.87
N TYR A 609 -8.32 37.68 14.47
CA TYR A 609 -8.46 36.37 13.81
C TYR A 609 -9.26 36.48 12.52
N ARG A 610 -10.40 37.19 12.54
CA ARG A 610 -11.24 37.34 11.34
C ARG A 610 -10.46 37.98 10.19
N ALA A 611 -9.83 39.13 10.45
CA ALA A 611 -9.11 39.87 9.41
C ALA A 611 -7.97 39.06 8.80
N THR A 612 -7.21 38.34 9.64
CA THR A 612 -6.06 37.55 9.20
C THR A 612 -6.47 36.24 8.51
N ILE A 613 -7.56 35.60 8.93
CA ILE A 613 -8.17 34.45 8.22
C ILE A 613 -8.71 34.90 6.85
N ASP A 614 -9.44 36.01 6.78
CA ASP A 614 -9.98 36.52 5.52
C ASP A 614 -8.87 36.87 4.52
N LEU A 615 -7.78 37.49 5.00
CA LEU A 615 -6.59 37.77 4.21
C LEU A 615 -5.95 36.47 3.68
N ALA A 616 -5.76 35.48 4.55
CA ALA A 616 -5.16 34.21 4.17
C ALA A 616 -6.01 33.42 3.16
N LEU A 617 -7.33 33.41 3.33
CA LEU A 617 -8.25 32.74 2.42
C LEU A 617 -8.28 33.45 1.06
N ALA A 618 -8.20 34.77 1.00
CA ALA A 618 -8.26 35.54 -0.24
C ALA A 618 -6.98 35.52 -1.09
N ASP A 619 -5.81 35.22 -0.52
CA ASP A 619 -4.54 35.25 -1.25
C ASP A 619 -4.27 33.92 -1.98
N ASP A 620 -4.30 33.92 -3.31
CA ASP A 620 -4.12 32.72 -4.14
C ASP A 620 -2.76 32.02 -3.97
N ARG A 621 -1.76 32.68 -3.38
CA ARG A 621 -0.45 32.07 -3.10
C ARG A 621 -0.50 31.08 -1.93
N ILE A 622 -1.53 31.18 -1.08
CA ILE A 622 -1.77 30.27 0.06
C ILE A 622 -2.72 29.18 -0.40
N HIS A 623 -2.27 27.92 -0.35
CA HIS A 623 -3.04 26.79 -0.84
C HIS A 623 -3.75 26.00 0.26
N ALA A 624 -3.33 26.11 1.52
CA ALA A 624 -4.02 25.56 2.69
C ALA A 624 -3.69 26.36 3.95
N LEU A 625 -4.60 26.32 4.93
CA LEU A 625 -4.50 27.06 6.19
C LEU A 625 -4.55 26.10 7.38
N VAL A 626 -3.58 26.25 8.29
CA VAL A 626 -3.49 25.52 9.56
C VAL A 626 -3.68 26.51 10.70
N LEU A 627 -4.73 26.34 11.50
CA LEU A 627 -5.06 27.23 12.60
C LEU A 627 -4.59 26.65 13.93
N GLY A 628 -3.82 27.44 14.69
CA GLY A 628 -3.49 27.18 16.08
C GLY A 628 -4.28 28.09 17.01
N TYR A 629 -5.32 27.57 17.65
CA TYR A 629 -6.11 28.31 18.63
C TYR A 629 -5.72 27.92 20.05
N TRP A 630 -5.59 28.93 20.92
CA TRP A 630 -5.39 28.74 22.35
C TRP A 630 -6.50 29.47 23.12
N HIS A 631 -7.13 28.78 24.07
CA HIS A 631 -8.18 29.38 24.90
C HIS A 631 -7.57 30.52 25.74
N THR A 632 -7.99 31.74 25.43
CA THR A 632 -7.77 32.93 26.27
C THR A 632 -9.10 33.56 26.65
N ILE A 633 -9.12 34.30 27.76
CA ILE A 633 -10.33 35.01 28.19
C ILE A 633 -10.80 36.09 27.20
N ILE A 634 -9.92 36.51 26.28
CA ILE A 634 -10.20 37.54 25.27
C ILE A 634 -11.01 36.96 24.11
N THR A 635 -10.66 35.75 23.68
CA THR A 635 -11.33 35.07 22.57
C THR A 635 -11.84 33.72 23.08
N PRO A 636 -13.10 33.62 23.52
CA PRO A 636 -13.69 32.35 23.95
C PRO A 636 -13.75 31.31 22.82
N PRO A 637 -13.70 29.99 23.12
CA PRO A 637 -13.61 28.94 22.08
C PRO A 637 -14.74 28.96 21.06
N MET A 638 -15.99 29.11 21.52
CA MET A 638 -17.14 29.18 20.62
C MET A 638 -17.13 30.43 19.74
N VAL A 639 -16.65 31.56 20.25
CA VAL A 639 -16.52 32.80 19.46
C VAL A 639 -15.51 32.61 18.33
N PHE A 640 -14.39 31.93 18.59
CA PHE A 640 -13.42 31.56 17.55
C PHE A 640 -14.03 30.60 16.52
N ALA A 641 -14.74 29.57 16.98
CA ALA A 641 -15.37 28.58 16.10
C ALA A 641 -16.45 29.18 15.19
N GLU A 642 -17.32 30.04 15.73
CA GLU A 642 -18.32 30.77 14.94
C GLU A 642 -17.67 31.64 13.87
N LEU A 643 -16.67 32.42 14.27
CA LEU A 643 -15.92 33.30 13.38
C LEU A 643 -15.21 32.53 12.25
N LEU A 644 -14.51 31.44 12.57
CA LEU A 644 -13.85 30.59 11.59
C LEU A 644 -14.88 29.95 10.64
N GLY A 645 -16.00 29.48 11.19
CA GLY A 645 -17.12 28.93 10.42
C GLY A 645 -17.70 29.94 9.41
N GLU A 646 -17.91 31.18 9.85
CA GLU A 646 -18.38 32.27 9.00
C GLU A 646 -17.36 32.61 7.90
N ALA A 647 -16.09 32.82 8.26
CA ALA A 647 -15.05 33.20 7.30
C ALA A 647 -14.87 32.14 6.19
N VAL A 648 -14.79 30.85 6.57
CA VAL A 648 -14.68 29.75 5.61
C VAL A 648 -15.97 29.61 4.78
N GLY A 649 -17.15 29.74 5.40
CA GLY A 649 -18.43 29.70 4.70
C GLY A 649 -18.57 30.81 3.64
N GLU A 650 -18.19 32.04 3.99
CA GLU A 650 -18.17 33.19 3.08
C GLU A 650 -17.13 33.04 1.95
N ALA A 651 -15.95 32.47 2.25
CA ALA A 651 -14.95 32.16 1.24
C ALA A 651 -15.48 31.11 0.24
N ARG A 652 -16.06 30.00 0.73
CA ARG A 652 -16.68 28.96 -0.10
C ARG A 652 -17.81 29.51 -0.97
N ALA A 653 -18.66 30.38 -0.41
CA ALA A 653 -19.73 31.05 -1.16
C ALA A 653 -19.22 31.95 -2.31
N ARG A 654 -17.97 32.42 -2.23
CA ARG A 654 -17.28 33.18 -3.29
C ARG A 654 -16.49 32.28 -4.26
N GLY A 655 -16.52 30.96 -4.08
CA GLY A 655 -15.77 29.99 -4.88
C GLY A 655 -14.34 29.73 -4.41
N ILE A 656 -13.98 30.19 -3.21
CA ILE A 656 -12.67 29.93 -2.59
C ILE A 656 -12.82 28.77 -1.62
N ASP A 657 -12.35 27.59 -2.01
CA ASP A 657 -12.44 26.37 -1.20
C ASP A 657 -11.04 25.76 -0.99
N LYS A 658 -10.33 26.28 -0.01
CA LYS A 658 -8.99 25.84 0.39
C LYS A 658 -9.10 24.85 1.56
N PRO A 659 -8.19 23.88 1.70
CA PRO A 659 -8.12 23.05 2.89
C PRO A 659 -7.86 23.91 4.12
N VAL A 660 -8.71 23.78 5.13
CA VAL A 660 -8.58 24.47 6.43
C VAL A 660 -8.65 23.44 7.53
N VAL A 661 -7.64 23.40 8.40
CA VAL A 661 -7.58 22.52 9.57
C VAL A 661 -7.27 23.34 10.83
N ALA A 662 -7.80 22.94 11.98
CA ALA A 662 -7.65 23.66 13.23
C ALA A 662 -7.25 22.74 14.39
N SER A 663 -6.24 23.18 15.13
CA SER A 663 -5.82 22.65 16.42
C SER A 663 -6.30 23.61 17.50
N LEU A 664 -7.23 23.17 18.35
CA LEU A 664 -7.69 23.96 19.49
C LEU A 664 -7.05 23.40 20.76
N VAL A 665 -6.51 24.28 21.60
CA VAL A 665 -5.93 23.93 22.91
C VAL A 665 -6.55 24.80 23.98
N GLY A 666 -6.99 24.21 25.10
CA GLY A 666 -7.75 24.92 26.11
C GLY A 666 -8.28 24.01 27.21
N ASP A 667 -9.43 24.36 27.78
CA ASP A 667 -10.21 23.54 28.71
C ASP A 667 -11.35 22.82 27.96
N VAL A 668 -12.36 22.30 28.67
CA VAL A 668 -13.45 21.48 28.08
C VAL A 668 -14.31 22.22 27.05
N GLU A 669 -14.33 23.56 27.06
CA GLU A 669 -15.15 24.36 26.13
C GLU A 669 -14.69 24.22 24.66
N ILE A 670 -13.43 23.81 24.42
CA ILE A 670 -12.93 23.61 23.06
C ILE A 670 -13.54 22.38 22.37
N GLU A 671 -14.06 21.41 23.13
CA GLU A 671 -14.66 20.19 22.55
C GLU A 671 -15.93 20.56 21.79
N GLU A 672 -16.80 21.38 22.39
CA GLU A 672 -18.02 21.91 21.76
C GLU A 672 -17.68 22.79 20.54
N ALA A 673 -16.62 23.60 20.66
CA ALA A 673 -16.12 24.42 19.55
C ALA A 673 -15.62 23.58 18.36
N CYS A 674 -14.92 22.46 18.63
CA CYS A 674 -14.51 21.53 17.58
C CYS A 674 -15.71 20.85 16.92
N ASP A 675 -16.69 20.39 17.72
CA ASP A 675 -17.92 19.79 17.19
C ASP A 675 -18.69 20.77 16.29
N TYR A 676 -18.79 22.04 16.69
CA TYR A 676 -19.42 23.10 15.89
C TYR A 676 -18.76 23.29 14.52
N LEU A 677 -17.43 23.24 14.47
CA LEU A 677 -16.64 23.36 13.24
C LEU A 677 -16.77 22.11 12.38
N MET A 678 -16.75 20.92 12.98
CA MET A 678 -16.92 19.64 12.28
C MET A 678 -18.30 19.53 11.64
N ASP A 679 -19.36 19.99 12.30
CA ASP A 679 -20.72 20.06 11.75
C ASP A 679 -20.83 21.01 10.52
N ARG A 680 -19.77 21.76 10.21
CA ARG A 680 -19.65 22.70 9.07
C ARG A 680 -18.53 22.32 8.10
N ASP A 681 -18.07 21.07 8.15
CA ASP A 681 -17.00 20.56 7.29
C ASP A 681 -15.68 21.34 7.44
N ILE A 682 -15.35 21.78 8.66
CA ILE A 682 -14.07 22.38 9.02
C ILE A 682 -13.38 21.46 10.02
N LEU A 683 -12.25 20.90 9.62
CA LEU A 683 -11.57 19.87 10.39
C LEU A 683 -10.91 20.46 11.64
N ALA A 684 -11.48 20.22 12.81
CA ALA A 684 -11.00 20.76 14.08
C ALA A 684 -10.82 19.67 15.14
N TYR A 685 -9.70 19.74 15.87
CA TYR A 685 -9.39 18.77 16.92
C TYR A 685 -9.03 19.46 18.25
N PRO A 686 -9.55 18.94 19.38
CA PRO A 686 -9.20 19.43 20.69
C PRO A 686 -7.90 18.77 21.20
N TYR A 687 -7.05 19.54 21.87
CA TYR A 687 -5.86 19.10 22.60
C TYR A 687 -4.73 18.47 21.76
N THR A 688 -4.68 18.71 20.45
CA THR A 688 -3.62 18.17 19.58
C THR A 688 -3.29 19.09 18.41
N ALA A 689 -1.99 19.28 18.17
CA ALA A 689 -1.47 19.96 16.98
C ALA A 689 -1.24 18.98 15.82
N GLU A 690 -0.88 17.75 16.16
CA GLU A 690 -0.44 16.71 15.24
C GLU A 690 -1.59 16.18 14.39
N LYS A 691 -2.76 15.95 14.99
CA LYS A 691 -3.88 15.30 14.32
C LYS A 691 -4.44 16.07 13.11
N PRO A 692 -4.78 17.37 13.20
CA PRO A 692 -5.26 18.13 12.04
C PRO A 692 -4.24 18.13 10.90
N VAL A 693 -2.95 18.25 11.25
CA VAL A 693 -1.85 18.29 10.28
C VAL A 693 -1.60 16.91 9.66
N ALA A 694 -1.72 15.82 10.42
CA ALA A 694 -1.61 14.45 9.90
C ALA A 694 -2.65 14.15 8.82
N VAL A 695 -3.89 14.60 9.03
CA VAL A 695 -4.99 14.45 8.07
C VAL A 695 -4.76 15.33 6.84
N LEU A 696 -4.29 16.58 7.02
CA LEU A 696 -3.88 17.44 5.91
C LEU A 696 -2.74 16.80 5.10
N GLY A 697 -1.75 16.22 5.78
CA GLY A 697 -0.65 15.47 5.18
C GLY A 697 -1.14 14.27 4.36
N ALA A 698 -2.14 13.54 4.85
CA ALA A 698 -2.79 12.48 4.08
C ALA A 698 -3.44 13.02 2.80
N LYS A 699 -4.11 14.18 2.86
CA LYS A 699 -4.72 14.83 1.70
C LYS A 699 -3.68 15.22 0.65
N TYR A 700 -2.55 15.79 1.09
CA TYR A 700 -1.43 16.15 0.21
C TYR A 700 -0.77 14.92 -0.41
N ARG A 701 -0.50 13.87 0.36
CA ARG A 701 0.05 12.60 -0.18
C ARG A 701 -0.83 12.04 -1.30
N TRP A 702 -2.14 12.00 -1.07
CA TRP A 702 -3.08 11.58 -2.12
C TRP A 702 -3.04 12.52 -3.32
N ALA A 703 -3.17 13.84 -3.12
CA ALA A 703 -3.18 14.81 -4.22
C ALA A 703 -1.92 14.73 -5.10
N ARG A 704 -0.73 14.50 -4.51
CA ARG A 704 0.51 14.25 -5.25
C ARG A 704 0.42 12.96 -6.08
N SER A 705 0.03 11.85 -5.45
CA SER A 705 -0.09 10.55 -6.15
C SER A 705 -1.16 10.53 -7.25
N ALA A 706 -2.22 11.33 -7.08
CA ALA A 706 -3.28 11.49 -8.06
C ALA A 706 -2.91 12.46 -9.21
N GLY A 707 -1.74 13.11 -9.16
CA GLY A 707 -1.31 14.09 -10.16
C GLY A 707 -2.11 15.39 -10.14
N LEU A 708 -2.74 15.71 -9.00
CA LEU A 708 -3.53 16.94 -8.81
C LEU A 708 -2.67 18.14 -8.40
N LEU A 709 -1.43 17.91 -7.98
CA LEU A 709 -0.47 18.94 -7.63
C LEU A 709 0.61 19.08 -8.72
N PRO A 710 1.11 20.30 -8.96
CA PRO A 710 2.23 20.49 -9.88
C PRO A 710 3.46 19.71 -9.38
N PRO A 711 4.32 19.21 -10.29
CA PRO A 711 5.56 18.55 -9.89
C PRO A 711 6.36 19.47 -8.98
N THR A 712 6.70 19.01 -7.78
CA THR A 712 7.59 19.75 -6.88
C THR A 712 8.92 19.95 -7.61
N SER A 713 9.25 21.20 -7.94
CA SER A 713 10.61 21.54 -8.37
C SER A 713 11.55 21.06 -7.27
N GLN A 714 12.42 20.07 -7.56
CA GLN A 714 13.42 19.57 -6.63
C GLN A 714 14.11 20.77 -5.97
N ARG A 715 13.81 21.03 -4.70
CA ARG A 715 14.57 21.99 -3.92
C ARG A 715 15.93 21.33 -3.69
N SER A 716 16.95 21.83 -4.39
CA SER A 716 18.34 21.60 -4.03
C SER A 716 18.49 21.96 -2.56
N PHE A 717 18.70 20.97 -1.70
CA PHE A 717 19.18 21.21 -0.35
C PHE A 717 20.59 21.78 -0.47
N HIS A 718 20.70 23.10 -0.63
CA HIS A 718 21.94 23.83 -0.43
C HIS A 718 21.95 24.36 0.99
N ALA A 719 22.62 23.63 1.88
CA ALA A 719 23.53 24.13 2.92
C ALA A 719 24.26 22.96 3.58
#